data_AF-A0A496RYT9-F1
#
_entry.id   AF-A0A496RYT9-F1
#
_cell.length_a   1.000
_cell.length_b   1.000
_cell.length_c   1.000
_cell.angle_alpha   90.00
_cell.angle_beta   90.00
_cell.angle_gamma   90.00
#
_symmetry.space_group_name_H-M   'P 1'
#
loop_
_entity.id
_entity.type
_entity.pdbx_description
1 polymer ?
#
loop_
_entity_poly.entity_id
_entity_poly.type
_entity_poly.pdbx_seq_one_letter_code
_entity_poly.pdbx_strand_id
1 'polypeptide(L)'
;MDTESKESESVELIRNIKDYDPSKLNNAQLADDMRICFAWYSSLRQGKKLKFTKDEVIELARKIYNEIEKRKREGKMKHDWKPEQMKKFSRELFEIISSGTCTLAKIPDGKGQLSIASSPSLAEIWIDNKNTKLLTPEAQIFLDPGSHSVKLKKPHYQDFSFSVSIVEGEKIEKFCELSPKFAVLTLFSVPSHARIFIDGTDQNKVTPETFKFDVSGSSKTLDITLKLPGFKDAEINNLALHPGDKIEKVIHLEPGTSTLSQLETLPIYPGNVSPRFDPLDLDEFLEKWNSFYFRKPFILLVGSLANWQRTEGDIDILVKARDPTPLLNALDRAIIKCFKMNEDQLADLLIQVHQFIHSDSLFLLTRWRIERAFPEWKGRIQVLDDSFSGPFTNFVELADLAAVARSEKVRQEMAQRAIRLFQWFPMLKPMHGRQKGEIYSVDSVIEVLRTRKDNWFDIGVYVQKKYDGTHCQVHKSGKRVLIFTEDGTDVTRNCPTLAKEFQQQPIGSFILCGEIELWKNGKHQPRALTAGILNASKPQPDEKDLIFNVYDCLFFDEVDIHNRPYSKRINYYQKIRETDHIKLAPFTLCHSEQCVREAIKKYSAQEGSEGAYLKRADFPYELDGKTRLNIKYKKEKSLDALVLKRNKVARTEKTYYYHCGLKSDHDIVYCGKTFNTNIKAEPGDIIKVVFVDISGYTDPKTGKRWVNWWAPRVVMLRTDKKEPDTIDTAWRMVKETTGRFEEKPMPDIKNLEQLAEFSTHKDCINFDPESHMCKLHNRLVDPDAPACPDFQPRANLSASAKRFVIQNHFRGSSSHGDFRVQLDHVLGGFTLGWQRADELKRELEKHWQLKKTKDRYEIYWDGELVYALDKRENVLQEPSAALKKRVFEFHKKLAMDPRFWKIDMNTGEELKRKGSVRDEVEKIFCVQKTREPYEWLSVEGVTKPREVEPEPGGTRFFPGIFVEVDSGTYYPGAQKPYFKEYFLDGKKWKGRVVFRLVAGLQGTKAVANWLYWKPDDQTPYVLSARAVRDNWLPSEGSAMPPEWEAKLPEELHFWKASDRKKKLELRKLAREYLIKKEVLSADDEVDFVLTHRYWQGQYVVRGLPVEDYHIKIGKHRFHLDKDPTHKFPEHGISALQFHDKDEYFIEGEKKPQSAVNPNRKIPAYIHVLDRGKAEIIADEPLYLHVRLNGKKLKGLFYFRRTSRDAEFWIFKKGMESF
;
A
#
# COMPACT_ATOMS: atom_id res chain seq x y z
N MET A 1 -38.34 55.93 0.44
CA MET A 1 -38.58 55.96 1.89
C MET A 1 -39.30 54.68 2.21
N ASP A 2 -38.75 53.67 2.87
CA ASP A 2 -37.48 53.59 3.59
C ASP A 2 -36.85 52.22 3.44
N THR A 3 -35.52 52.24 3.53
CA THR A 3 -34.64 51.07 3.59
C THR A 3 -34.51 50.72 5.08
N GLU A 4 -35.12 49.63 5.53
CA GLU A 4 -34.78 49.08 6.84
C GLU A 4 -33.61 48.10 6.71
N SER A 5 -32.45 48.65 7.09
CA SER A 5 -31.22 47.97 7.44
C SER A 5 -31.48 46.84 8.45
N LYS A 6 -31.13 45.60 8.07
CA LYS A 6 -30.82 44.56 9.05
C LYS A 6 -29.54 44.97 9.79
N GLU A 7 -29.71 45.49 10.99
CA GLU A 7 -28.64 45.66 11.97
C GLU A 7 -27.85 44.36 12.09
N SER A 8 -26.55 44.42 11.80
CA SER A 8 -25.62 43.39 12.22
C SER A 8 -25.51 43.50 13.74
N GLU A 9 -26.17 42.62 14.49
CA GLU A 9 -25.91 42.44 15.92
C GLU A 9 -24.41 42.24 16.10
N SER A 10 -23.75 43.22 16.72
CA SER A 10 -22.34 43.16 17.05
C SER A 10 -22.13 42.01 18.03
N VAL A 11 -21.46 40.94 17.59
CA VAL A 11 -21.04 39.84 18.47
C VAL A 11 -20.07 40.41 19.51
N GLU A 12 -20.54 40.64 20.73
CA GLU A 12 -19.69 41.06 21.84
C GLU A 12 -18.68 39.94 22.17
N LEU A 13 -17.41 40.17 21.86
CA LEU A 13 -16.33 39.28 22.26
C LEU A 13 -16.18 39.27 23.79
N ILE A 14 -15.82 38.12 24.37
CA ILE A 14 -15.48 37.99 25.80
C ILE A 14 -14.28 38.89 26.14
N ARG A 15 -14.53 40.12 26.63
CA ARG A 15 -13.49 41.11 26.97
C ARG A 15 -12.96 40.93 28.40
N ASN A 16 -13.85 40.58 29.34
CA ASN A 16 -13.53 40.37 30.75
C ASN A 16 -14.30 39.17 31.31
N ILE A 17 -13.58 38.18 31.88
CA ILE A 17 -14.18 36.98 32.49
C ILE A 17 -14.91 37.30 33.81
N LYS A 18 -14.47 38.34 34.53
CA LYS A 18 -15.02 38.68 35.86
C LYS A 18 -16.45 39.22 35.79
N ASP A 19 -16.73 40.02 34.75
CA ASP A 19 -18.04 40.66 34.56
C ASP A 19 -18.94 39.86 33.60
N TYR A 20 -18.50 38.66 33.19
CA TYR A 20 -19.23 37.82 32.26
C TYR A 20 -20.44 37.15 32.94
N ASP A 21 -21.63 37.50 32.47
CA ASP A 21 -22.89 36.98 32.96
C ASP A 21 -23.63 36.21 31.83
N PRO A 22 -23.59 34.86 31.84
CA PRO A 22 -24.19 34.06 30.78
C PRO A 22 -25.73 34.19 30.74
N SER A 23 -26.37 34.65 31.83
CA SER A 23 -27.83 34.78 31.88
C SER A 23 -28.36 35.88 30.95
N LYS A 24 -27.53 36.87 30.63
CA LYS A 24 -27.88 38.03 29.78
C LYS A 24 -27.65 37.80 28.29
N LEU A 25 -27.02 36.68 27.91
CA LEU A 25 -26.62 36.40 26.53
C LEU A 25 -27.67 35.58 25.78
N ASN A 26 -27.71 35.70 24.46
CA ASN A 26 -28.59 34.86 23.62
C ASN A 26 -27.99 33.43 23.43
N ASN A 27 -28.81 32.50 22.96
CA ASN A 27 -28.41 31.09 22.84
C ASN A 27 -27.26 30.84 21.83
N ALA A 28 -27.19 31.64 20.76
CA ALA A 28 -26.14 31.51 19.76
C ALA A 28 -24.78 31.97 20.34
N GLN A 29 -24.79 33.07 21.10
CA GLN A 29 -23.64 33.59 21.81
C GLN A 29 -23.11 32.58 22.84
N LEU A 30 -23.99 32.01 23.68
CA LEU A 30 -23.61 31.01 24.68
C LEU A 30 -22.95 29.77 24.06
N ALA A 31 -23.46 29.31 22.90
CA ALA A 31 -22.88 28.17 22.20
C ALA A 31 -21.49 28.50 21.62
N ASP A 32 -21.29 29.72 21.10
CA ASP A 32 -19.99 30.13 20.57
C ASP A 32 -18.96 30.40 21.69
N ASP A 33 -19.38 31.02 22.79
CA ASP A 33 -18.54 31.26 23.97
C ASP A 33 -18.08 29.95 24.62
N MET A 34 -18.95 28.93 24.63
CA MET A 34 -18.59 27.58 25.06
C MET A 34 -17.51 26.96 24.14
N ARG A 35 -17.63 27.15 22.82
CA ARG A 35 -16.64 26.71 21.84
C ARG A 35 -15.29 27.42 22.06
N ILE A 36 -15.31 28.70 22.43
CA ILE A 36 -14.11 29.48 22.77
C ILE A 36 -13.45 28.92 24.04
N CYS A 37 -14.22 28.60 25.08
CA CYS A 37 -13.69 28.00 26.31
C CYS A 37 -12.99 26.65 26.04
N PHE A 38 -13.54 25.80 25.17
CA PHE A 38 -12.87 24.58 24.73
C PHE A 38 -11.54 24.85 24.02
N ALA A 39 -11.48 25.90 23.19
CA ALA A 39 -10.26 26.28 22.47
C ALA A 39 -9.19 26.86 23.42
N TRP A 40 -9.61 27.68 24.40
CA TRP A 40 -8.73 28.23 25.43
C TRP A 40 -8.16 27.15 26.33
N TYR A 41 -9.00 26.24 26.84
CA TYR A 41 -8.54 25.13 27.67
C TYR A 41 -7.56 24.23 26.91
N SER A 42 -7.86 23.90 25.65
CA SER A 42 -6.96 23.16 24.77
C SER A 42 -5.62 23.86 24.59
N SER A 43 -5.64 25.19 24.44
CA SER A 43 -4.42 26.01 24.32
C SER A 43 -3.60 26.03 25.62
N LEU A 44 -4.25 26.14 26.78
CA LEU A 44 -3.59 26.11 28.09
C LEU A 44 -3.03 24.72 28.42
N ARG A 45 -3.74 23.64 28.08
CA ARG A 45 -3.23 22.26 28.20
C ARG A 45 -2.05 21.96 27.27
N GLN A 46 -1.93 22.72 26.19
CA GLN A 46 -0.78 22.70 25.27
C GLN A 46 0.33 23.69 25.69
N GLY A 47 0.25 24.28 26.88
CA GLY A 47 1.28 25.17 27.42
C GLY A 47 1.35 26.56 26.77
N LYS A 48 0.34 26.96 26.00
CA LYS A 48 0.27 28.32 25.43
C LYS A 48 -0.10 29.32 26.51
N LYS A 49 0.59 30.47 26.56
CA LYS A 49 0.23 31.59 27.45
C LYS A 49 -1.02 32.29 26.89
N LEU A 50 -2.11 32.26 27.65
CA LEU A 50 -3.29 33.10 27.43
C LEU A 50 -3.36 34.20 28.49
N LYS A 51 -4.22 35.20 28.24
CA LYS A 51 -4.53 36.26 29.21
C LYS A 51 -5.17 35.72 30.50
N PHE A 52 -5.79 34.54 30.44
CA PHE A 52 -6.52 33.90 31.53
C PHE A 52 -5.83 32.61 31.94
N THR A 53 -5.88 32.32 33.24
CA THR A 53 -5.37 31.08 33.83
C THR A 53 -6.25 29.88 33.49
N LYS A 54 -5.71 28.67 33.70
CA LYS A 54 -6.46 27.42 33.49
C LYS A 54 -7.72 27.39 34.34
N ASP A 55 -7.63 27.82 35.59
CA ASP A 55 -8.75 27.77 36.53
C ASP A 55 -9.83 28.81 36.18
N GLU A 56 -9.45 30.03 35.78
CA GLU A 56 -10.41 31.04 35.29
C GLU A 56 -11.18 30.57 34.05
N VAL A 57 -10.52 29.84 33.13
CA VAL A 57 -11.18 29.26 31.95
C VAL A 57 -12.11 28.11 32.34
N ILE A 58 -11.75 27.28 33.32
CA ILE A 58 -12.62 26.21 33.83
C ILE A 58 -13.85 26.82 34.51
N GLU A 59 -13.68 27.85 35.35
CA GLU A 59 -14.79 28.53 36.03
C GLU A 59 -15.75 29.19 35.05
N LEU A 60 -15.23 29.89 34.04
CA LEU A 60 -16.04 30.49 32.98
C LEU A 60 -16.82 29.42 32.19
N ALA A 61 -16.13 28.34 31.79
CA ALA A 61 -16.76 27.22 31.09
C ALA A 61 -17.87 26.59 31.93
N ARG A 62 -17.70 26.51 33.25
CA ARG A 62 -18.71 25.99 34.19
C ARG A 62 -19.92 26.92 34.29
N LYS A 63 -19.73 28.24 34.33
CA LYS A 63 -20.84 29.22 34.31
C LYS A 63 -21.67 29.09 33.03
N ILE A 64 -21.01 29.01 31.87
CA ILE A 64 -21.67 28.87 30.56
C ILE A 64 -22.40 27.52 30.46
N TYR A 65 -21.73 26.43 30.86
CA TYR A 65 -22.32 25.08 30.87
C TYR A 65 -23.60 25.01 31.72
N ASN A 66 -23.56 25.57 32.93
CA ASN A 66 -24.72 25.57 33.83
C ASN A 66 -25.90 26.37 33.28
N GLU A 67 -25.65 27.51 32.62
CA GLU A 67 -26.70 28.31 32.00
C GLU A 67 -27.31 27.61 30.77
N ILE A 68 -26.49 26.94 29.94
CA ILE A 68 -26.98 26.13 28.81
C ILE A 68 -27.86 24.99 29.33
N GLU A 69 -27.45 24.27 30.39
CA GLU A 69 -28.25 23.20 31.01
C GLU A 69 -29.54 23.71 31.67
N LYS A 70 -29.51 24.90 32.27
CA LYS A 70 -30.71 25.58 32.77
C LYS A 70 -31.70 25.87 31.62
N ARG A 71 -31.23 26.47 30.52
CA ARG A 71 -32.09 26.79 29.36
C ARG A 71 -32.60 25.57 28.61
N LYS A 72 -31.83 24.48 28.59
CA LYS A 72 -32.30 23.18 28.08
C LYS A 72 -33.46 22.63 28.91
N ARG A 73 -33.34 22.66 30.24
CA ARG A 73 -34.42 22.23 31.16
C ARG A 73 -35.67 23.10 31.05
N GLU A 74 -35.50 24.40 30.84
CA GLU A 74 -36.60 25.35 30.63
C GLU A 74 -37.17 25.31 29.20
N GLY A 75 -36.64 24.47 28.30
CA GLY A 75 -37.08 24.39 26.89
C GLY A 75 -36.71 25.61 26.04
N LYS A 76 -35.93 26.55 26.57
CA LYS A 76 -35.53 27.80 25.92
C LYS A 76 -34.34 27.65 24.98
N MET A 77 -33.60 26.54 25.04
CA MET A 77 -32.46 26.26 24.17
C MET A 77 -32.42 24.78 23.77
N LYS A 78 -32.29 24.50 22.47
CA LYS A 78 -31.99 23.16 21.96
C LYS A 78 -30.47 23.00 21.88
N HIS A 79 -29.90 22.10 22.68
CA HIS A 79 -28.46 21.82 22.65
C HIS A 79 -28.15 20.39 23.16
N ASP A 80 -27.37 19.63 22.38
CA ASP A 80 -26.99 18.25 22.70
C ASP A 80 -25.47 18.13 22.87
N TRP A 81 -25.04 17.67 24.04
CA TRP A 81 -23.62 17.36 24.28
C TRP A 81 -23.29 15.99 23.68
N LYS A 82 -22.24 15.93 22.86
CA LYS A 82 -21.76 14.71 22.18
C LYS A 82 -20.32 14.38 22.59
N PRO A 83 -20.07 13.97 23.86
CA PRO A 83 -18.71 13.75 24.38
C PRO A 83 -17.92 12.70 23.59
N GLU A 84 -18.58 11.73 22.97
CA GLU A 84 -18.00 10.72 22.09
C GLU A 84 -17.42 11.29 20.79
N GLN A 85 -17.85 12.50 20.39
CA GLN A 85 -17.37 13.21 19.20
C GLN A 85 -16.38 14.34 19.54
N MET A 86 -16.15 14.60 20.83
CA MET A 86 -15.24 15.65 21.28
C MET A 86 -13.76 15.23 21.19
N LYS A 87 -12.90 16.20 20.86
CA LYS A 87 -11.44 16.02 20.89
C LYS A 87 -10.95 15.83 22.32
N LYS A 88 -9.84 15.11 22.53
CA LYS A 88 -9.27 14.76 23.85
C LYS A 88 -9.37 15.86 24.92
N PHE A 89 -8.84 17.06 24.67
CA PHE A 89 -8.88 18.16 25.67
C PHE A 89 -10.24 18.83 25.81
N SER A 90 -11.06 18.82 24.76
CA SER A 90 -12.45 19.30 24.84
C SER A 90 -13.31 18.32 25.65
N ARG A 91 -13.08 17.02 25.46
CA ARG A 91 -13.67 15.95 26.28
C ARG A 91 -13.19 16.03 27.72
N GLU A 92 -11.90 16.28 27.95
CA GLU A 92 -11.34 16.50 29.30
C GLU A 92 -11.99 17.70 29.99
N LEU A 93 -12.12 18.86 29.33
CA LEU A 93 -12.83 20.02 29.91
C LEU A 93 -14.31 19.70 30.14
N PHE A 94 -14.97 19.05 29.19
CA PHE A 94 -16.35 18.63 29.32
C PHE A 94 -16.53 17.71 30.53
N GLU A 95 -15.66 16.71 30.69
CA GLU A 95 -15.63 15.82 31.86
C GLU A 95 -15.36 16.61 33.15
N ILE A 96 -14.49 17.63 33.16
CA ILE A 96 -14.25 18.48 34.34
C ILE A 96 -15.47 19.32 34.73
N ILE A 97 -16.21 19.87 33.76
CA ILE A 97 -17.37 20.74 34.03
C ILE A 97 -18.68 19.95 34.21
N SER A 98 -18.76 18.73 33.65
CA SER A 98 -19.91 17.81 33.76
C SER A 98 -19.76 16.77 34.87
N SER A 99 -18.53 16.40 35.26
CA SER A 99 -18.29 15.73 36.53
C SER A 99 -18.63 16.75 37.60
N GLY A 100 -19.69 16.44 38.34
CA GLY A 100 -20.04 17.21 39.51
C GLY A 100 -18.93 17.06 40.55
N THR A 101 -17.86 17.84 40.46
CA THR A 101 -17.24 18.38 41.67
C THR A 101 -18.25 19.38 42.21
N CYS A 102 -19.18 18.80 42.98
CA CYS A 102 -19.39 19.16 44.37
C CYS A 102 -18.50 20.33 44.74
N THR A 103 -19.13 21.50 44.88
CA THR A 103 -18.69 22.55 45.82
C THR A 103 -17.80 21.95 46.89
N LEU A 104 -16.62 22.52 47.12
CA LEU A 104 -15.79 22.25 48.30
C LEU A 104 -16.72 22.23 49.52
N ALA A 105 -17.17 21.04 49.91
CA ALA A 105 -17.88 20.87 51.15
C ALA A 105 -16.83 21.19 52.19
N LYS A 106 -17.05 22.26 52.95
CA LYS A 106 -16.27 22.49 54.16
C LYS A 106 -16.28 21.19 54.94
N ILE A 107 -15.11 20.77 55.42
CA ILE A 107 -15.00 19.67 56.36
C ILE A 107 -15.96 20.03 57.52
N PRO A 108 -16.95 19.18 57.84
CA PRO A 108 -17.85 19.45 58.95
C PRO A 108 -17.06 19.72 60.24
N ASP A 109 -17.46 20.72 61.03
CA ASP A 109 -16.80 21.06 62.30
C ASP A 109 -16.69 19.80 63.19
N GLY A 110 -15.52 19.57 63.79
CA GLY A 110 -15.25 18.36 64.57
C GLY A 110 -14.84 17.10 63.78
N LYS A 111 -14.61 17.16 62.45
CA LYS A 111 -14.16 16.01 61.62
C LYS A 111 -12.89 16.30 60.81
N GLY A 112 -12.25 15.26 60.28
CA GLY A 112 -11.21 15.32 59.25
C GLY A 112 -11.63 14.57 57.97
N GLN A 113 -10.90 14.78 56.87
CA GLN A 113 -11.21 14.22 55.54
C GLN A 113 -10.12 13.23 55.09
N LEU A 114 -10.54 12.05 54.64
CA LEU A 114 -9.70 11.02 54.06
C LEU A 114 -10.06 10.79 52.58
N SER A 115 -9.05 10.85 51.72
CA SER A 115 -9.12 10.51 50.30
C SER A 115 -8.34 9.23 50.04
N ILE A 116 -8.97 8.23 49.40
CA ILE A 116 -8.40 6.90 49.20
C ILE A 116 -8.50 6.49 47.73
N ALA A 117 -7.36 6.09 47.16
CA ALA A 117 -7.27 5.49 45.84
C ALA A 117 -6.52 4.15 45.91
N SER A 118 -6.80 3.24 44.96
CA SER A 118 -6.07 1.96 44.87
C SER A 118 -5.72 1.56 43.43
N SER A 119 -4.70 0.72 43.30
CA SER A 119 -4.35 0.04 42.05
C SER A 119 -4.43 -1.49 42.24
N PRO A 120 -5.31 -2.19 41.51
CA PRO A 120 -6.36 -1.65 40.63
C PRO A 120 -7.45 -0.88 41.39
N SER A 121 -8.20 -0.01 40.68
CA SER A 121 -9.32 0.77 41.23
C SER A 121 -10.59 -0.07 41.45
N LEU A 122 -11.61 0.54 42.04
CA LEU A 122 -12.90 -0.08 42.39
C LEU A 122 -12.72 -1.20 43.43
N ALA A 123 -11.98 -0.93 44.49
CA ALA A 123 -11.92 -1.75 45.69
C ALA A 123 -12.92 -1.24 46.73
N GLU A 124 -13.61 -2.14 47.43
CA GLU A 124 -14.54 -1.81 48.50
C GLU A 124 -13.80 -1.24 49.71
N ILE A 125 -14.29 -0.12 50.24
CA ILE A 125 -13.69 0.56 51.39
C ILE A 125 -14.45 0.17 52.67
N TRP A 126 -13.72 -0.36 53.64
CA TRP A 126 -14.20 -0.68 54.98
C TRP A 126 -13.47 0.18 56.00
N ILE A 127 -14.19 0.78 56.94
CA ILE A 127 -13.62 1.61 58.01
C ILE A 127 -14.14 1.10 59.35
N ASP A 128 -13.23 0.84 60.29
CA ASP A 128 -13.52 0.28 61.61
C ASP A 128 -14.39 -0.98 61.53
N ASN A 129 -14.00 -1.85 60.60
CA ASN A 129 -14.69 -3.10 60.24
C ASN A 129 -16.15 -2.94 59.77
N LYS A 130 -16.60 -1.73 59.41
CA LYS A 130 -17.89 -1.47 58.78
C LYS A 130 -17.74 -1.21 57.28
N ASN A 131 -18.57 -1.86 56.47
CA ASN A 131 -18.60 -1.62 55.03
C ASN A 131 -19.22 -0.26 54.74
N THR A 132 -18.48 0.64 54.10
CA THR A 132 -18.96 2.00 53.77
C THR A 132 -19.85 2.02 52.53
N LYS A 133 -19.87 0.93 51.74
CA LYS A 133 -20.44 0.82 50.38
C LYS A 133 -19.76 1.71 49.33
N LEU A 134 -18.64 2.37 49.69
CA LEU A 134 -17.85 3.21 48.79
C LEU A 134 -16.77 2.38 48.10
N LEU A 135 -16.34 2.84 46.91
CA LEU A 135 -15.33 2.20 46.08
C LEU A 135 -14.19 3.18 45.78
N THR A 136 -12.96 2.68 45.66
CA THR A 136 -11.81 3.53 45.24
C THR A 136 -11.90 3.94 43.75
N PRO A 137 -11.48 5.16 43.36
CA PRO A 137 -11.06 6.26 44.22
C PRO A 137 -12.27 6.98 44.85
N GLU A 138 -12.17 7.29 46.14
CA GLU A 138 -13.13 8.10 46.88
C GLU A 138 -12.40 9.25 47.58
N ALA A 139 -12.89 10.48 47.41
CA ALA A 139 -12.21 11.69 47.85
C ALA A 139 -12.85 12.33 49.09
N GLN A 140 -14.07 11.93 49.48
CA GLN A 140 -14.86 12.63 50.52
C GLN A 140 -15.30 11.71 51.66
N ILE A 141 -14.36 11.06 52.35
CA ILE A 141 -14.66 10.28 53.56
C ILE A 141 -14.40 11.16 54.79
N PHE A 142 -15.45 11.48 55.56
CA PHE A 142 -15.31 12.29 56.78
C PHE A 142 -15.29 11.40 58.03
N LEU A 143 -14.24 11.53 58.84
CA LEU A 143 -13.98 10.73 60.03
C LEU A 143 -13.81 11.62 61.25
N ASP A 144 -14.16 11.12 62.44
CA ASP A 144 -13.94 11.84 63.69
C ASP A 144 -12.43 11.85 64.02
N PRO A 145 -11.91 12.82 64.83
CA PRO A 145 -10.52 12.82 65.22
C PRO A 145 -10.16 11.57 66.02
N GLY A 146 -9.10 10.86 65.62
CA GLY A 146 -8.69 9.60 66.22
C GLY A 146 -8.06 8.62 65.23
N SER A 147 -7.66 7.45 65.73
CA SER A 147 -7.09 6.38 64.90
C SER A 147 -8.19 5.48 64.34
N HIS A 148 -8.30 5.43 63.02
CA HIS A 148 -9.23 4.60 62.27
C HIS A 148 -8.51 3.46 61.55
N SER A 149 -9.14 2.29 61.51
CA SER A 149 -8.68 1.15 60.72
C SER A 149 -9.38 1.12 59.36
N VAL A 150 -8.62 1.04 58.29
CA VAL A 150 -9.13 1.01 56.91
C VAL A 150 -8.76 -0.31 56.26
N LYS A 151 -9.73 -0.97 55.63
CA LYS A 151 -9.54 -2.23 54.90
C LYS A 151 -10.12 -2.12 53.49
N LEU A 152 -9.33 -2.50 52.50
CA LEU A 152 -9.72 -2.54 51.09
C LEU A 152 -9.92 -3.98 50.64
N LYS A 153 -11.07 -4.25 50.02
CA LYS A 153 -11.41 -5.57 49.48
C LYS A 153 -11.68 -5.51 47.99
N LYS A 154 -11.11 -6.45 47.23
CA LYS A 154 -11.38 -6.59 45.81
C LYS A 154 -11.37 -8.08 45.40
N PRO A 155 -12.32 -8.55 44.60
CA PRO A 155 -12.33 -9.93 44.10
C PRO A 155 -11.00 -10.31 43.44
N HIS A 156 -10.45 -11.48 43.79
CA HIS A 156 -9.16 -12.01 43.31
C HIS A 156 -7.90 -11.26 43.78
N TYR A 157 -8.01 -10.36 44.76
CA TYR A 157 -6.88 -9.68 45.41
C TYR A 157 -6.87 -9.99 46.91
N GLN A 158 -5.72 -9.83 47.55
CA GLN A 158 -5.56 -9.93 49.00
C GLN A 158 -6.17 -8.69 49.67
N ASP A 159 -6.78 -8.89 50.83
CA ASP A 159 -7.34 -7.79 51.63
C ASP A 159 -6.19 -6.91 52.13
N PHE A 160 -6.24 -5.62 51.85
CA PHE A 160 -5.21 -4.66 52.27
C PHE A 160 -5.73 -3.85 53.44
N SER A 161 -5.02 -3.81 54.58
CA SER A 161 -5.44 -3.07 55.77
C SER A 161 -4.35 -2.12 56.25
N PHE A 162 -4.73 -0.93 56.69
CA PHE A 162 -3.84 0.05 57.33
C PHE A 162 -4.60 0.88 58.38
N SER A 163 -3.86 1.55 59.25
CA SER A 163 -4.43 2.51 60.22
C SER A 163 -4.07 3.94 59.81
N VAL A 164 -5.00 4.86 60.04
CA VAL A 164 -4.83 6.29 59.78
C VAL A 164 -5.28 7.08 61.01
N SER A 165 -4.48 8.05 61.45
CA SER A 165 -4.85 8.97 62.52
C SER A 165 -5.39 10.24 61.89
N ILE A 166 -6.63 10.60 62.21
CA ILE A 166 -7.32 11.78 61.69
C ILE A 166 -7.27 12.88 62.75
N VAL A 167 -6.85 14.09 62.36
CA VAL A 167 -6.96 15.30 63.18
C VAL A 167 -8.10 16.18 62.64
N GLU A 168 -8.75 16.94 63.52
CA GLU A 168 -9.83 17.86 63.14
C GLU A 168 -9.35 18.88 62.07
N GLY A 169 -10.13 19.01 60.99
CA GLY A 169 -9.82 19.90 59.87
C GLY A 169 -8.72 19.39 58.92
N GLU A 170 -8.10 18.24 59.19
CA GLU A 170 -7.03 17.69 58.38
C GLU A 170 -7.56 16.99 57.11
N LYS A 171 -6.77 17.04 56.02
CA LYS A 171 -6.99 16.27 54.80
C LYS A 171 -5.86 15.28 54.60
N ILE A 172 -6.18 13.99 54.58
CA ILE A 172 -5.21 12.91 54.38
C ILE A 172 -5.51 12.22 53.05
N GLU A 173 -4.50 12.06 52.20
CA GLU A 173 -4.60 11.32 50.95
C GLU A 173 -3.80 10.01 51.04
N LYS A 174 -4.41 8.89 50.65
CA LYS A 174 -3.78 7.57 50.68
C LYS A 174 -3.96 6.82 49.38
N PHE A 175 -2.84 6.38 48.81
CA PHE A 175 -2.81 5.45 47.68
C PHE A 175 -2.37 4.05 48.15
N CYS A 176 -3.08 3.01 47.71
CA CYS A 176 -2.85 1.62 48.11
C CYS A 176 -2.68 0.69 46.90
N GLU A 177 -1.63 -0.13 46.87
CA GLU A 177 -1.45 -1.17 45.86
C GLU A 177 -1.97 -2.51 46.39
N LEU A 178 -2.87 -3.17 45.64
CA LEU A 178 -3.44 -4.46 46.05
C LEU A 178 -2.68 -5.61 45.39
N SER A 179 -2.29 -6.60 46.20
CA SER A 179 -1.62 -7.80 45.71
C SER A 179 -2.64 -8.81 45.15
N PRO A 180 -2.50 -9.30 43.91
CA PRO A 180 -3.39 -10.31 43.34
C PRO A 180 -3.21 -11.69 43.98
N LYS A 181 -4.27 -12.51 43.97
CA LYS A 181 -4.27 -13.92 44.40
C LYS A 181 -3.98 -14.92 43.27
N PHE A 182 -3.69 -14.43 42.07
CA PHE A 182 -3.50 -15.22 40.86
C PHE A 182 -2.13 -14.92 40.22
N ALA A 183 -1.64 -15.88 39.44
CA ALA A 183 -0.49 -15.73 38.56
C ALA A 183 -0.97 -15.64 37.10
N VAL A 184 -0.19 -14.98 36.25
CA VAL A 184 -0.42 -14.87 34.82
C VAL A 184 0.77 -15.50 34.10
N LEU A 185 0.49 -16.46 33.21
CA LEU A 185 1.49 -17.11 32.37
C LEU A 185 1.17 -16.81 30.90
N THR A 186 2.12 -16.22 30.19
CA THR A 186 2.04 -16.00 28.74
C THR A 186 3.04 -16.92 28.03
N LEU A 187 2.55 -17.74 27.12
CA LEU A 187 3.37 -18.67 26.33
C LEU A 187 3.49 -18.20 24.90
N PHE A 188 4.72 -18.10 24.40
CA PHE A 188 5.07 -17.81 23.01
C PHE A 188 5.88 -18.98 22.44
N SER A 189 5.78 -19.19 21.13
CA SER A 189 6.71 -20.09 20.43
C SER A 189 7.30 -19.44 19.19
N VAL A 190 8.46 -19.95 18.77
CA VAL A 190 9.16 -19.56 17.55
C VAL A 190 9.52 -20.83 16.77
N PRO A 191 8.85 -21.13 15.64
CA PRO A 191 7.73 -20.38 15.06
C PRO A 191 6.45 -20.42 15.93
N SER A 192 5.64 -19.38 15.83
CA SER A 192 4.37 -19.22 16.57
C SER A 192 3.29 -20.22 16.14
N HIS A 193 2.21 -20.35 16.91
CA HIS A 193 1.05 -21.25 16.70
C HIS A 193 1.26 -22.72 17.09
N ALA A 194 2.19 -22.99 18.00
CA ALA A 194 2.32 -24.31 18.60
C ALA A 194 1.13 -24.63 19.51
N ARG A 195 0.55 -25.83 19.40
CA ARG A 195 -0.55 -26.31 20.26
C ARG A 195 -0.05 -26.48 21.68
N ILE A 196 -0.81 -25.95 22.64
CA ILE A 196 -0.42 -25.86 24.04
C ILE A 196 -1.11 -26.98 24.85
N PHE A 197 -0.30 -27.77 25.53
CA PHE A 197 -0.73 -28.72 26.54
C PHE A 197 -0.21 -28.25 27.90
N ILE A 198 -1.06 -28.30 28.93
CA ILE A 198 -0.70 -27.98 30.31
C ILE A 198 -1.09 -29.17 31.17
N ASP A 199 -0.15 -29.69 31.96
CA ASP A 199 -0.25 -30.91 32.75
C ASP A 199 -0.79 -32.08 31.91
N GLY A 200 -0.26 -32.23 30.68
CA GLY A 200 -0.67 -33.25 29.70
C GLY A 200 -2.03 -33.03 29.03
N THR A 201 -2.79 -32.01 29.42
CA THR A 201 -4.14 -31.74 28.87
C THR A 201 -4.09 -30.72 27.75
N ASP A 202 -4.64 -31.06 26.57
CA ASP A 202 -4.78 -30.14 25.43
C ASP A 202 -5.70 -28.98 25.81
N GLN A 203 -5.16 -27.76 25.78
CA GLN A 203 -5.94 -26.56 26.10
C GLN A 203 -6.80 -26.07 24.91
N ASN A 204 -6.72 -26.76 23.76
CA ASN A 204 -7.33 -26.38 22.48
C ASN A 204 -6.96 -24.94 22.04
N LYS A 205 -5.75 -24.51 22.44
CA LYS A 205 -5.19 -23.17 22.24
C LYS A 205 -3.79 -23.29 21.65
N VAL A 206 -3.33 -22.22 21.01
CA VAL A 206 -2.00 -22.16 20.36
C VAL A 206 -1.26 -20.90 20.80
N THR A 207 0.07 -20.91 20.77
CA THR A 207 0.89 -19.73 21.09
C THR A 207 0.72 -18.60 20.05
N PRO A 208 0.73 -17.30 20.43
CA PRO A 208 0.81 -16.81 21.80
C PRO A 208 -0.52 -16.91 22.54
N GLU A 209 -0.49 -17.30 23.81
CA GLU A 209 -1.69 -17.37 24.66
C GLU A 209 -1.37 -17.02 26.12
N THR A 210 -2.33 -16.41 26.82
CA THR A 210 -2.20 -16.01 28.24
C THR A 210 -3.18 -16.78 29.11
N PHE A 211 -2.66 -17.41 30.15
CA PHE A 211 -3.41 -18.14 31.15
C PHE A 211 -3.35 -17.43 32.50
N LYS A 212 -4.46 -17.47 33.25
CA LYS A 212 -4.52 -17.01 34.64
C LYS A 212 -4.74 -18.20 35.55
N PHE A 213 -3.87 -18.37 36.53
CA PHE A 213 -3.94 -19.46 37.49
C PHE A 213 -4.21 -18.90 38.88
N ASP A 214 -5.23 -19.44 39.56
CA ASP A 214 -5.43 -19.17 40.98
C ASP A 214 -4.33 -19.88 41.79
N VAL A 215 -3.64 -19.13 42.63
CA VAL A 215 -2.52 -19.58 43.48
C VAL A 215 -2.72 -19.13 44.93
N SER A 216 -3.99 -18.94 45.33
CA SER A 216 -4.40 -18.32 46.59
C SER A 216 -4.01 -19.02 47.90
N GLY A 217 -3.23 -20.13 47.87
CA GLY A 217 -2.84 -20.88 49.07
C GLY A 217 -1.41 -21.46 49.11
N SER A 218 -0.69 -21.54 47.99
CA SER A 218 0.71 -21.99 47.89
C SER A 218 1.19 -21.85 46.43
N SER A 219 2.50 -21.99 46.18
CA SER A 219 3.04 -22.05 44.80
C SER A 219 2.46 -23.23 44.03
N LYS A 220 2.10 -23.04 42.76
CA LYS A 220 1.61 -24.10 41.85
C LYS A 220 2.67 -24.42 40.81
N THR A 221 2.94 -25.70 40.55
CA THR A 221 3.85 -26.14 39.48
C THR A 221 3.07 -26.64 38.27
N LEU A 222 3.55 -26.35 37.06
CA LEU A 222 2.93 -26.77 35.80
C LEU A 222 3.95 -27.45 34.87
N ASP A 223 3.50 -28.49 34.16
CA ASP A 223 4.23 -29.07 33.02
C ASP A 223 3.58 -28.60 31.72
N ILE A 224 4.38 -28.12 30.77
CA ILE A 224 3.90 -27.49 29.54
C ILE A 224 4.53 -28.18 28.35
N THR A 225 3.71 -28.68 27.42
CA THR A 225 4.18 -29.23 26.14
C THR A 225 3.65 -28.38 25.00
N LEU A 226 4.54 -28.00 24.08
CA LEU A 226 4.21 -27.33 22.84
C LEU A 226 4.45 -28.25 21.66
N LYS A 227 3.42 -28.43 20.81
CA LYS A 227 3.50 -29.27 19.61
C LYS A 227 3.22 -28.47 18.36
N LEU A 228 4.08 -28.56 17.35
CA LEU A 228 3.88 -27.94 16.05
C LEU A 228 4.29 -28.91 14.94
N PRO A 229 3.44 -29.17 13.92
CA PRO A 229 3.78 -30.10 12.84
C PRO A 229 5.08 -29.73 12.12
N GLY A 230 5.96 -30.72 11.93
CA GLY A 230 7.29 -30.51 11.32
C GLY A 230 8.37 -30.02 12.29
N PHE A 231 8.03 -29.85 13.58
CA PHE A 231 8.96 -29.47 14.64
C PHE A 231 8.94 -30.53 15.76
N LYS A 232 10.04 -30.65 16.51
CA LYS A 232 10.09 -31.47 17.71
C LYS A 232 9.18 -30.86 18.77
N ASP A 233 8.53 -31.71 19.57
CA ASP A 233 7.76 -31.28 20.73
C ASP A 233 8.72 -30.62 21.75
N ALA A 234 8.32 -29.48 22.30
CA ALA A 234 9.08 -28.79 23.33
C ALA A 234 8.37 -28.88 24.68
N GLU A 235 9.11 -29.23 25.73
CA GLU A 235 8.57 -29.46 27.08
C GLU A 235 9.24 -28.52 28.08
N ILE A 236 8.44 -27.90 28.94
CA ILE A 236 8.87 -27.20 30.15
C ILE A 236 8.26 -27.95 31.32
N ASN A 237 9.11 -28.55 32.14
CA ASN A 237 8.66 -29.30 33.31
C ASN A 237 8.86 -28.47 34.59
N ASN A 238 7.94 -28.62 35.54
CA ASN A 238 7.97 -28.03 36.88
C ASN A 238 8.04 -26.48 36.91
N LEU A 239 7.29 -25.78 36.06
CA LEU A 239 7.20 -24.33 36.11
C LEU A 239 6.42 -23.87 37.36
N ALA A 240 7.13 -23.33 38.36
CA ALA A 240 6.53 -22.77 39.56
C ALA A 240 5.88 -21.39 39.31
N LEU A 241 4.66 -21.21 39.82
CA LEU A 241 3.87 -19.98 39.81
C LEU A 241 3.56 -19.53 41.24
N HIS A 242 3.87 -18.28 41.54
CA HIS A 242 3.58 -17.61 42.80
C HIS A 242 2.52 -16.50 42.65
N PRO A 243 1.80 -16.11 43.74
CA PRO A 243 0.82 -15.02 43.67
C PRO A 243 1.40 -13.71 43.13
N GLY A 244 0.77 -13.19 42.07
CA GLY A 244 1.20 -11.96 41.41
C GLY A 244 2.25 -12.11 40.33
N ASP A 245 2.74 -13.32 40.08
CA ASP A 245 3.65 -13.58 38.98
C ASP A 245 3.03 -13.20 37.63
N LYS A 246 3.85 -12.62 36.78
CA LYS A 246 3.58 -12.41 35.36
C LYS A 246 4.75 -13.03 34.60
N ILE A 247 4.63 -14.32 34.28
CA ILE A 247 5.69 -15.08 33.64
C ILE A 247 5.43 -15.09 32.14
N GLU A 248 6.43 -14.68 31.36
CA GLU A 248 6.42 -14.85 29.91
C GLU A 248 7.47 -15.89 29.53
N LYS A 249 7.08 -16.90 28.75
CA LYS A 249 7.99 -17.91 28.21
C LYS A 249 7.95 -17.89 26.70
N VAL A 250 9.11 -17.68 26.08
CA VAL A 250 9.31 -17.81 24.64
C VAL A 250 10.08 -19.10 24.38
N ILE A 251 9.47 -20.00 23.62
CA ILE A 251 10.02 -21.34 23.35
C ILE A 251 10.37 -21.45 21.86
N HIS A 252 11.64 -21.70 21.55
CA HIS A 252 12.08 -21.95 20.19
C HIS A 252 11.91 -23.44 19.88
N LEU A 253 11.13 -23.76 18.84
CA LEU A 253 10.91 -25.13 18.40
C LEU A 253 11.97 -25.51 17.36
N GLU A 254 12.61 -26.65 17.56
CA GLU A 254 13.57 -27.19 16.60
C GLU A 254 12.83 -27.93 15.48
N PRO A 255 13.27 -27.82 14.21
CA PRO A 255 12.76 -28.65 13.13
C PRO A 255 12.92 -30.14 13.44
N GLY A 256 11.85 -30.91 13.21
CA GLY A 256 11.89 -32.36 13.37
C GLY A 256 12.77 -32.98 12.29
N THR A 257 13.63 -33.93 12.67
CA THR A 257 14.40 -34.77 11.73
C THR A 257 13.47 -35.84 11.13
N SER A 258 12.47 -35.40 10.39
CA SER A 258 11.73 -36.25 9.46
C SER A 258 12.03 -35.73 8.07
N THR A 259 12.70 -36.56 7.28
CA THR A 259 12.97 -36.41 5.85
C THR A 259 11.78 -35.77 5.13
N LEU A 260 11.99 -34.55 4.62
CA LEU A 260 11.14 -33.88 3.64
C LEU A 260 11.28 -34.60 2.29
N SER A 261 10.66 -35.77 2.20
CA SER A 261 10.29 -36.38 0.92
C SER A 261 8.77 -36.53 0.91
N GLN A 262 8.14 -35.87 -0.05
CA GLN A 262 6.69 -35.86 -0.34
C GLN A 262 5.81 -34.92 0.50
N LEU A 263 5.93 -33.62 0.24
CA LEU A 263 4.74 -32.81 0.02
C LEU A 263 4.65 -32.59 -1.49
N GLU A 264 4.14 -33.59 -2.19
CA GLU A 264 3.61 -33.38 -3.53
C GLU A 264 2.55 -32.28 -3.41
N THR A 265 2.72 -31.19 -4.15
CA THR A 265 1.56 -30.49 -4.67
C THR A 265 0.68 -31.55 -5.31
N LEU A 266 -0.52 -31.78 -4.76
CA LEU A 266 -1.51 -32.61 -5.44
C LEU A 266 -1.62 -32.08 -6.88
N PRO A 267 -1.52 -32.95 -7.90
CA PRO A 267 -1.54 -32.51 -9.28
C PRO A 267 -2.85 -31.78 -9.56
N ILE A 268 -2.78 -30.68 -10.31
CA ILE A 268 -3.97 -30.08 -10.93
C ILE A 268 -4.52 -31.14 -11.89
N TYR A 269 -5.66 -31.73 -11.58
CA TYR A 269 -6.23 -32.78 -12.41
C TYR A 269 -6.91 -32.15 -13.64
N PRO A 270 -6.38 -32.33 -14.87
CA PRO A 270 -7.05 -31.89 -16.07
C PRO A 270 -8.07 -32.98 -16.45
N GLY A 271 -9.29 -32.88 -15.92
CA GLY A 271 -10.41 -33.74 -16.32
C GLY A 271 -10.29 -35.22 -15.88
N ASN A 272 -11.37 -35.70 -15.26
CA ASN A 272 -11.77 -37.11 -15.13
C ASN A 272 -10.98 -38.08 -14.22
N VAL A 273 -9.97 -37.69 -13.46
CA VAL A 273 -9.41 -38.60 -12.43
C VAL A 273 -9.01 -37.85 -11.15
N SER A 274 -9.98 -37.56 -10.28
CA SER A 274 -9.72 -37.10 -8.90
C SER A 274 -10.01 -38.25 -7.92
N PRO A 275 -9.34 -38.38 -6.76
CA PRO A 275 -9.76 -39.33 -5.73
C PRO A 275 -11.24 -39.06 -5.39
N ARG A 276 -12.08 -40.10 -5.52
CA ARG A 276 -13.54 -39.96 -5.38
C ARG A 276 -13.89 -39.50 -3.96
N PHE A 277 -14.14 -38.22 -3.84
CA PHE A 277 -14.70 -37.57 -2.68
C PHE A 277 -16.23 -37.53 -2.82
N ASP A 278 -16.98 -37.64 -1.72
CA ASP A 278 -18.45 -37.46 -1.74
C ASP A 278 -18.82 -36.14 -2.45
N PRO A 279 -19.77 -36.12 -3.40
CA PRO A 279 -20.06 -34.92 -4.18
C PRO A 279 -20.45 -33.72 -3.29
N LEU A 280 -19.83 -32.57 -3.53
CA LEU A 280 -20.13 -31.33 -2.81
C LEU A 280 -20.77 -30.30 -3.74
N ASP A 281 -21.90 -29.73 -3.30
CA ASP A 281 -22.60 -28.68 -4.02
C ASP A 281 -22.14 -27.27 -3.58
N LEU A 282 -22.19 -26.32 -4.52
CA LEU A 282 -21.79 -24.93 -4.27
C LEU A 282 -22.65 -24.27 -3.20
N ASP A 283 -23.96 -24.55 -3.15
CA ASP A 283 -24.84 -23.94 -2.13
C ASP A 283 -24.53 -24.45 -0.73
N GLU A 284 -24.22 -25.74 -0.59
CA GLU A 284 -23.78 -26.32 0.68
C GLU A 284 -22.45 -25.71 1.14
N PHE A 285 -21.51 -25.53 0.20
CA PHE A 285 -20.27 -24.82 0.45
C PHE A 285 -20.50 -23.36 0.86
N LEU A 286 -21.37 -22.63 0.14
CA LEU A 286 -21.67 -21.22 0.41
C LEU A 286 -22.46 -21.03 1.71
N GLU A 287 -23.34 -21.96 2.07
CA GLU A 287 -24.08 -21.96 3.33
C GLU A 287 -23.11 -22.05 4.51
N LYS A 288 -22.14 -22.97 4.46
CA LYS A 288 -21.09 -23.06 5.48
C LYS A 288 -20.12 -21.88 5.42
N TRP A 289 -19.78 -21.37 4.22
CA TRP A 289 -18.95 -20.18 4.05
C TRP A 289 -19.58 -18.94 4.69
N ASN A 290 -20.91 -18.82 4.65
CA ASN A 290 -21.64 -17.74 5.31
C ASN A 290 -21.50 -17.72 6.85
N SER A 291 -20.87 -18.73 7.47
CA SER A 291 -20.55 -18.71 8.91
C SER A 291 -19.26 -17.95 9.26
N PHE A 292 -18.45 -17.55 8.25
CA PHE A 292 -17.15 -16.92 8.43
C PHE A 292 -16.99 -15.68 7.52
N TYR A 293 -16.38 -14.59 8.00
CA TYR A 293 -16.27 -13.34 7.21
C TYR A 293 -14.89 -12.68 7.29
N PHE A 294 -14.39 -12.21 6.14
CA PHE A 294 -13.18 -11.39 6.00
C PHE A 294 -13.52 -9.91 5.71
N ARG A 295 -12.71 -8.97 6.22
CA ARG A 295 -13.05 -7.52 6.27
C ARG A 295 -12.88 -6.75 4.94
N LYS A 296 -12.56 -7.38 3.80
CA LYS A 296 -12.63 -6.90 2.39
C LYS A 296 -11.99 -7.92 1.40
N PRO A 297 -12.42 -8.03 0.11
CA PRO A 297 -12.22 -9.23 -0.72
C PRO A 297 -10.91 -9.29 -1.52
N PHE A 298 -10.24 -10.43 -1.37
CA PHE A 298 -9.27 -10.96 -2.34
C PHE A 298 -9.52 -12.44 -2.65
N ILE A 299 -10.47 -13.07 -1.98
CA ILE A 299 -10.66 -14.52 -2.00
C ILE A 299 -11.75 -14.87 -3.00
N LEU A 300 -11.40 -15.70 -3.97
CA LEU A 300 -12.26 -16.14 -5.06
C LEU A 300 -12.36 -17.66 -4.98
N LEU A 301 -13.57 -18.20 -4.93
CA LEU A 301 -13.76 -19.60 -5.30
C LEU A 301 -13.53 -19.69 -6.81
N VAL A 302 -12.66 -20.59 -7.23
CA VAL A 302 -12.31 -20.85 -8.63
C VAL A 302 -12.40 -22.36 -8.89
N GLY A 303 -12.00 -22.80 -10.08
CA GLY A 303 -11.98 -24.24 -10.39
C GLY A 303 -13.38 -24.88 -10.53
N SER A 304 -13.43 -26.20 -10.36
CA SER A 304 -14.60 -27.03 -10.68
C SER A 304 -15.87 -26.60 -9.94
N LEU A 305 -15.77 -26.33 -8.64
CA LEU A 305 -16.94 -25.93 -7.83
C LEU A 305 -17.51 -24.56 -8.24
N ALA A 306 -16.65 -23.59 -8.59
CA ALA A 306 -17.10 -22.28 -9.08
C ALA A 306 -17.65 -22.31 -10.51
N ASN A 307 -17.10 -23.19 -11.36
CA ASN A 307 -17.51 -23.33 -12.75
C ASN A 307 -18.83 -24.10 -12.87
N TRP A 308 -18.92 -25.23 -12.19
CA TRP A 308 -19.96 -26.24 -12.38
C TRP A 308 -21.02 -26.25 -11.26
N GLN A 309 -20.83 -25.45 -10.21
CA GLN A 309 -21.69 -25.43 -9.01
C GLN A 309 -21.75 -26.76 -8.23
N ARG A 310 -20.93 -27.74 -8.62
CA ARG A 310 -20.74 -29.04 -7.96
C ARG A 310 -19.32 -29.54 -8.22
N THR A 311 -18.72 -30.25 -7.27
CA THR A 311 -17.39 -30.89 -7.44
C THR A 311 -17.36 -32.26 -6.76
N GLU A 312 -16.76 -33.24 -7.43
CA GLU A 312 -16.36 -34.54 -6.84
C GLU A 312 -14.85 -34.56 -6.51
N GLY A 313 -14.17 -33.42 -6.71
CA GLY A 313 -12.74 -33.25 -6.50
C GLY A 313 -12.43 -32.15 -5.48
N ASP A 314 -11.37 -31.40 -5.74
CA ASP A 314 -10.90 -30.29 -4.91
C ASP A 314 -11.80 -29.04 -4.98
N ILE A 315 -11.59 -28.18 -3.99
CA ILE A 315 -12.24 -26.88 -3.80
C ILE A 315 -11.15 -25.83 -3.95
N ASP A 316 -11.10 -25.19 -5.12
CA ASP A 316 -10.05 -24.22 -5.42
C ASP A 316 -10.43 -22.82 -4.96
N ILE A 317 -9.59 -22.21 -4.14
CA ILE A 317 -9.79 -20.86 -3.61
C ILE A 317 -8.57 -20.00 -3.93
N LEU A 318 -8.73 -19.07 -4.87
CA LEU A 318 -7.72 -18.10 -5.25
C LEU A 318 -7.76 -16.87 -4.34
N VAL A 319 -6.67 -16.60 -3.64
CA VAL A 319 -6.43 -15.37 -2.90
C VAL A 319 -5.66 -14.40 -3.80
N LYS A 320 -6.38 -13.46 -4.40
CA LYS A 320 -5.84 -12.35 -5.19
C LYS A 320 -5.08 -11.36 -4.33
N ALA A 321 -3.78 -11.54 -4.15
CA ALA A 321 -2.89 -10.52 -3.62
C ALA A 321 -2.88 -9.27 -4.53
N ARG A 322 -3.87 -8.39 -4.38
CA ARG A 322 -3.78 -7.07 -5.02
C ARG A 322 -2.51 -6.41 -4.53
N ASP A 323 -1.79 -5.80 -5.48
CA ASP A 323 -0.72 -4.85 -5.26
C ASP A 323 -0.90 -4.16 -3.90
N PRO A 324 -0.08 -4.46 -2.89
CA PRO A 324 -0.31 -3.97 -1.53
C PRO A 324 -0.20 -2.45 -1.47
N THR A 325 0.29 -1.81 -2.54
CA THR A 325 0.48 -0.37 -2.71
C THR A 325 -0.67 0.52 -2.21
N PRO A 326 -1.99 0.29 -2.39
CA PRO A 326 -3.02 1.17 -1.82
C PRO A 326 -3.10 1.10 -0.29
N LEU A 327 -2.91 -0.09 0.30
CA LEU A 327 -2.87 -0.31 1.74
C LEU A 327 -1.55 0.18 2.33
N LEU A 328 -0.43 -0.11 1.68
CA LEU A 328 0.89 0.41 2.01
C LEU A 328 0.90 1.93 1.90
N ASN A 329 0.39 2.54 0.84
CA ASN A 329 0.25 3.99 0.71
C ASN A 329 -0.65 4.60 1.81
N ALA A 330 -1.68 3.87 2.26
CA ALA A 330 -2.53 4.33 3.36
C ALA A 330 -1.81 4.19 4.71
N LEU A 331 -1.05 3.12 4.91
CA LEU A 331 -0.17 2.92 6.05
C LEU A 331 0.94 3.95 6.05
N ASP A 332 1.60 4.21 4.92
CA ASP A 332 2.61 5.25 4.72
C ASP A 332 2.04 6.61 5.07
N ARG A 333 0.83 6.95 4.59
CA ARG A 333 0.16 8.19 4.99
C ARG A 333 -0.13 8.23 6.50
N ALA A 334 -0.48 7.10 7.11
CA ALA A 334 -0.75 7.00 8.55
C ALA A 334 0.53 7.09 9.38
N ILE A 335 1.61 6.40 8.97
CA ILE A 335 2.96 6.44 9.54
C ILE A 335 3.51 7.87 9.43
N ILE A 336 3.41 8.49 8.26
CA ILE A 336 3.75 9.89 8.02
C ILE A 336 2.93 10.81 8.92
N LYS A 337 1.64 10.51 9.13
CA LYS A 337 0.78 11.29 10.03
C LYS A 337 1.17 11.09 11.50
N CYS A 338 1.50 9.87 11.92
CA CYS A 338 1.99 9.56 13.27
C CYS A 338 3.33 10.24 13.53
N PHE A 339 4.27 10.20 12.59
CA PHE A 339 5.53 10.93 12.67
C PHE A 339 5.33 12.45 12.65
N LYS A 340 4.38 12.97 11.87
CA LYS A 340 4.00 14.41 11.92
C LYS A 340 3.33 14.81 13.25
N MET A 341 2.85 13.85 14.02
CA MET A 341 2.17 14.04 15.31
C MET A 341 3.04 13.64 16.51
N ASN A 342 4.32 13.26 16.31
CA ASN A 342 5.23 12.71 17.33
C ASN A 342 4.68 11.48 18.07
N GLU A 343 3.92 10.63 17.37
CA GLU A 343 3.40 9.35 17.89
C GLU A 343 4.31 8.18 17.45
N ASP A 344 5.58 8.22 17.88
CA ASP A 344 6.63 7.33 17.38
C ASP A 344 6.35 5.84 17.65
N GLN A 345 5.76 5.50 18.80
CA GLN A 345 5.36 4.12 19.12
C GLN A 345 4.25 3.58 18.22
N LEU A 346 3.32 4.44 17.81
CA LEU A 346 2.24 4.06 16.89
C LEU A 346 2.76 3.98 15.45
N ALA A 347 3.67 4.88 15.07
CA ALA A 347 4.38 4.80 13.81
C ALA A 347 5.20 3.51 13.70
N ASP A 348 5.91 3.12 14.77
CA ASP A 348 6.67 1.87 14.84
C ASP A 348 5.77 0.64 14.74
N LEU A 349 4.61 0.64 15.41
CA LEU A 349 3.61 -0.42 15.29
C LEU A 349 3.07 -0.52 13.85
N LEU A 350 2.77 0.62 13.23
CA LEU A 350 2.31 0.68 11.85
C LEU A 350 3.41 0.27 10.87
N ILE A 351 4.69 0.54 11.15
CA ILE A 351 5.83 0.07 10.35
C ILE A 351 6.01 -1.43 10.49
N GLN A 352 5.81 -2.01 11.67
CA GLN A 352 5.81 -3.46 11.85
C GLN A 352 4.67 -4.11 11.06
N VAL A 353 3.48 -3.50 11.04
CA VAL A 353 2.37 -3.92 10.19
C VAL A 353 2.72 -3.75 8.70
N HIS A 354 3.41 -2.67 8.31
CA HIS A 354 3.90 -2.45 6.95
C HIS A 354 4.88 -3.54 6.50
N GLN A 355 5.80 -3.93 7.39
CA GLN A 355 6.77 -4.99 7.15
C GLN A 355 6.12 -6.37 7.12
N PHE A 356 5.09 -6.60 7.95
CA PHE A 356 4.30 -7.83 7.96
C PHE A 356 3.54 -8.07 6.64
N ILE A 357 3.02 -6.99 6.03
CA ILE A 357 2.34 -7.03 4.71
C ILE A 357 3.29 -7.40 3.56
N HIS A 358 4.61 -7.20 3.72
CA HIS A 358 5.62 -7.58 2.72
C HIS A 358 6.04 -9.07 2.75
N SER A 359 5.57 -9.85 3.70
CA SER A 359 5.85 -11.29 3.80
C SER A 359 4.62 -12.11 3.38
N ASP A 360 4.81 -13.29 2.77
CA ASP A 360 3.78 -14.29 2.38
C ASP A 360 2.79 -14.69 3.50
N SER A 361 2.95 -14.14 4.71
CA SER A 361 2.12 -14.28 5.90
C SER A 361 0.65 -13.95 5.70
N LEU A 362 0.27 -12.97 4.86
CA LEU A 362 -1.15 -12.68 4.63
C LEU A 362 -1.84 -13.79 3.84
N PHE A 363 -1.14 -14.37 2.85
CA PHE A 363 -1.60 -15.53 2.09
C PHE A 363 -1.69 -16.78 2.98
N LEU A 364 -0.64 -17.06 3.76
CA LEU A 364 -0.60 -18.20 4.69
C LEU A 364 -1.65 -18.09 5.81
N LEU A 365 -1.86 -16.90 6.37
CA LEU A 365 -2.89 -16.64 7.39
C LEU A 365 -4.30 -16.78 6.81
N THR A 366 -4.50 -16.35 5.56
CA THR A 366 -5.79 -16.49 4.85
C THR A 366 -6.08 -17.96 4.55
N ARG A 367 -5.08 -18.69 4.02
CA ARG A 367 -5.14 -20.13 3.79
C ARG A 367 -5.48 -20.90 5.07
N TRP A 368 -4.76 -20.62 6.16
CA TRP A 368 -4.98 -21.28 7.44
C TRP A 368 -6.38 -21.03 8.03
N ARG A 369 -6.92 -19.82 7.86
CA ARG A 369 -8.29 -19.48 8.30
C ARG A 369 -9.36 -20.19 7.47
N ILE A 370 -9.16 -20.31 6.16
CA ILE A 370 -10.04 -21.07 5.26
C ILE A 370 -10.05 -22.55 5.66
N GLU A 371 -8.88 -23.17 5.80
CA GLU A 371 -8.75 -24.59 6.17
C GLU A 371 -9.35 -24.91 7.55
N ARG A 372 -9.39 -23.93 8.48
CA ARG A 372 -10.05 -24.06 9.79
C ARG A 372 -11.55 -23.84 9.77
N ALA A 373 -12.07 -23.07 8.83
CA ALA A 373 -13.50 -22.80 8.71
C ALA A 373 -14.27 -24.01 8.15
N PHE A 374 -13.57 -24.91 7.44
CA PHE A 374 -14.11 -26.13 6.85
C PHE A 374 -13.26 -27.36 7.22
N PRO A 375 -13.21 -27.73 8.51
CA PRO A 375 -12.40 -28.85 8.97
C PRO A 375 -12.73 -30.18 8.25
N GLU A 376 -13.99 -30.38 7.85
CA GLU A 376 -14.48 -31.53 7.09
C GLU A 376 -14.00 -31.57 5.62
N TRP A 377 -13.68 -30.41 5.04
CA TRP A 377 -13.20 -30.29 3.66
C TRP A 377 -11.74 -29.87 3.59
N LYS A 378 -11.03 -29.86 4.71
CA LYS A 378 -9.62 -29.45 4.80
C LYS A 378 -8.70 -30.20 3.83
N GLY A 379 -8.98 -31.49 3.57
CA GLY A 379 -8.25 -32.30 2.60
C GLY A 379 -8.67 -32.11 1.13
N ARG A 380 -9.74 -31.35 0.88
CA ARG A 380 -10.25 -31.01 -0.46
C ARG A 380 -9.95 -29.57 -0.85
N ILE A 381 -9.63 -28.68 0.10
CA ILE A 381 -9.43 -27.25 -0.18
C ILE A 381 -8.01 -26.99 -0.68
N GLN A 382 -7.91 -26.43 -1.89
CA GLN A 382 -6.68 -25.91 -2.45
C GLN A 382 -6.70 -24.38 -2.43
N VAL A 383 -5.74 -23.74 -1.74
CA VAL A 383 -5.65 -22.27 -1.71
C VAL A 383 -4.53 -21.80 -2.63
N LEU A 384 -4.88 -20.99 -3.63
CA LEU A 384 -4.04 -20.53 -4.72
C LEU A 384 -3.69 -19.04 -4.53
N ASP A 385 -2.52 -18.58 -4.95
CA ASP A 385 -2.12 -17.16 -4.93
C ASP A 385 -2.07 -16.54 -6.35
N ASP A 386 -1.78 -15.24 -6.42
CA ASP A 386 -1.66 -14.50 -7.68
C ASP A 386 -0.45 -14.88 -8.56
N SER A 387 0.48 -15.71 -8.06
CA SER A 387 1.56 -16.28 -8.87
C SER A 387 1.06 -17.42 -9.77
N PHE A 388 -0.11 -17.97 -9.47
CA PHE A 388 -0.72 -19.06 -10.21
C PHE A 388 -1.39 -18.58 -11.51
N SER A 389 -0.77 -18.87 -12.65
CA SER A 389 -1.30 -18.54 -13.99
C SER A 389 -2.22 -19.64 -14.54
N GLY A 390 -3.37 -19.85 -13.90
CA GLY A 390 -4.41 -20.81 -14.34
C GLY A 390 -5.58 -20.16 -15.12
N PRO A 391 -6.32 -20.92 -15.95
CA PRO A 391 -7.50 -20.42 -16.66
C PRO A 391 -8.72 -20.37 -15.71
N PHE A 392 -8.82 -19.34 -14.86
CA PHE A 392 -10.01 -19.10 -14.04
C PHE A 392 -11.00 -18.22 -14.80
N THR A 393 -12.22 -18.72 -15.02
CA THR A 393 -13.12 -18.22 -16.08
C THR A 393 -14.42 -17.73 -15.48
N ASN A 394 -14.96 -18.54 -14.58
CA ASN A 394 -15.93 -18.16 -13.59
C ASN A 394 -15.26 -18.18 -12.22
N PHE A 395 -15.68 -17.27 -11.37
CA PHE A 395 -15.25 -17.20 -9.99
C PHE A 395 -16.42 -16.74 -9.14
N VAL A 396 -16.52 -17.25 -7.92
CA VAL A 396 -17.44 -16.69 -6.93
C VAL A 396 -16.59 -15.79 -6.03
N GLU A 397 -16.90 -14.49 -6.03
CA GLU A 397 -16.30 -13.59 -5.04
C GLU A 397 -16.85 -13.95 -3.67
N LEU A 398 -15.98 -14.44 -2.79
CA LEU A 398 -16.38 -14.95 -1.49
C LEU A 398 -16.50 -13.84 -0.42
N ALA A 399 -16.32 -12.56 -0.80
CA ALA A 399 -16.14 -11.48 0.16
C ALA A 399 -16.84 -10.16 -0.22
N ASP A 400 -18.16 -10.22 -0.38
CA ASP A 400 -18.99 -9.05 -0.12
C ASP A 400 -19.56 -9.13 1.32
N LEU A 401 -18.96 -8.36 2.24
CA LEU A 401 -19.61 -7.29 3.02
C LEU A 401 -18.86 -6.90 4.31
N ALA A 402 -18.97 -5.62 4.66
CA ALA A 402 -18.30 -4.95 5.78
C ALA A 402 -18.55 -5.61 7.14
N ALA A 403 -17.51 -5.58 7.99
CA ALA A 403 -17.53 -6.18 9.33
C ALA A 403 -18.51 -5.47 10.29
N VAL A 404 -19.64 -6.11 10.51
CA VAL A 404 -20.40 -6.18 11.77
C VAL A 404 -21.02 -7.58 11.80
N ALA A 405 -21.17 -8.20 12.98
CA ALA A 405 -21.92 -9.44 13.13
C ALA A 405 -23.28 -9.31 12.43
N ARG A 406 -23.50 -10.12 11.39
CA ARG A 406 -24.78 -10.11 10.67
C ARG A 406 -25.75 -10.98 11.43
N SER A 407 -26.60 -10.35 12.22
CA SER A 407 -27.80 -11.01 12.71
C SER A 407 -28.65 -11.45 11.51
N GLU A 408 -29.44 -12.52 11.69
CA GLU A 408 -30.48 -12.98 10.77
C GLU A 408 -31.35 -11.81 10.25
N LYS A 409 -31.54 -10.80 11.12
CA LYS A 409 -32.21 -9.53 10.87
C LYS A 409 -31.58 -8.71 9.72
N VAL A 410 -30.25 -8.67 9.58
CA VAL A 410 -29.56 -7.92 8.51
C VAL A 410 -29.62 -8.65 7.17
N ARG A 411 -29.62 -9.99 7.17
CA ARG A 411 -29.91 -10.79 5.96
C ARG A 411 -31.33 -10.52 5.46
N GLN A 412 -32.29 -10.46 6.38
CA GLN A 412 -33.66 -10.05 6.08
C GLN A 412 -33.76 -8.57 5.65
N GLU A 413 -33.03 -7.64 6.28
CA GLU A 413 -33.01 -6.21 5.91
C GLU A 413 -32.33 -5.93 4.55
N MET A 414 -31.33 -6.72 4.15
CA MET A 414 -30.70 -6.60 2.83
C MET A 414 -31.56 -7.21 1.72
N ALA A 415 -32.26 -8.32 1.99
CA ALA A 415 -33.33 -8.81 1.13
C ALA A 415 -34.51 -7.80 1.03
N GLN A 416 -34.61 -6.86 1.99
CA GLN A 416 -35.57 -5.75 2.04
C GLN A 416 -35.03 -4.41 1.48
N ARG A 417 -33.89 -4.38 0.76
CA ARG A 417 -33.52 -3.16 0.01
C ARG A 417 -34.54 -2.94 -1.10
N ALA A 418 -35.60 -2.19 -0.78
CA ALA A 418 -36.60 -1.81 -1.75
C ALA A 418 -35.98 -0.88 -2.79
N ILE A 419 -36.29 -1.12 -4.06
CA ILE A 419 -36.03 -0.17 -5.12
C ILE A 419 -36.80 1.11 -4.83
N ARG A 420 -36.12 2.25 -4.91
CA ARG A 420 -36.73 3.56 -4.77
C ARG A 420 -36.79 4.25 -6.12
N LEU A 421 -37.95 4.80 -6.43
CA LEU A 421 -38.17 5.57 -7.65
C LEU A 421 -37.22 6.79 -7.70
N PHE A 422 -36.70 7.08 -8.89
CA PHE A 422 -35.66 8.09 -9.16
C PHE A 422 -34.31 7.94 -8.43
N GLN A 423 -34.05 6.80 -7.79
CA GLN A 423 -32.74 6.49 -7.22
C GLN A 423 -32.01 5.49 -8.10
N TRP A 424 -30.80 5.84 -8.53
CA TRP A 424 -29.95 4.95 -9.30
C TRP A 424 -29.48 3.74 -8.47
N PHE A 425 -29.34 2.59 -9.12
CA PHE A 425 -28.75 1.37 -8.54
C PHE A 425 -27.87 0.66 -9.58
N PRO A 426 -26.89 -0.15 -9.15
CA PRO A 426 -26.00 -0.86 -10.07
C PRO A 426 -26.77 -1.84 -10.95
N MET A 427 -26.50 -1.81 -12.26
CA MET A 427 -27.11 -2.74 -13.21
C MET A 427 -26.29 -4.02 -13.37
N LEU A 428 -26.97 -5.12 -13.68
CA LEU A 428 -26.40 -6.48 -13.65
C LEU A 428 -25.32 -6.73 -14.70
N LYS A 429 -24.22 -7.32 -14.26
CA LYS A 429 -23.17 -7.88 -15.11
C LYS A 429 -23.32 -9.40 -15.21
N PRO A 430 -23.69 -9.94 -16.39
CA PRO A 430 -23.85 -11.39 -16.57
C PRO A 430 -22.50 -12.11 -16.71
N MET A 431 -22.54 -13.41 -16.44
CA MET A 431 -21.43 -14.34 -16.63
C MET A 431 -21.07 -14.51 -18.11
N HIS A 432 -19.84 -14.94 -18.40
CA HIS A 432 -19.46 -15.34 -19.75
C HIS A 432 -19.90 -16.78 -20.02
N GLY A 433 -20.46 -17.05 -21.21
CA GLY A 433 -20.80 -18.40 -21.65
C GLY A 433 -19.62 -19.16 -22.28
N ARG A 434 -18.41 -18.99 -21.73
CA ARG A 434 -17.21 -19.72 -22.13
C ARG A 434 -16.17 -19.72 -21.02
N GLN A 435 -15.20 -20.62 -21.12
CA GLN A 435 -14.00 -20.57 -20.31
C GLN A 435 -12.96 -19.55 -20.84
N LYS A 436 -12.03 -19.08 -20.00
CA LYS A 436 -11.00 -18.09 -20.30
C LYS A 436 -9.91 -18.78 -21.11
N GLY A 437 -9.74 -18.33 -22.35
CA GLY A 437 -8.84 -18.97 -23.32
C GLY A 437 -9.59 -19.81 -24.36
N GLU A 438 -10.87 -20.13 -24.13
CA GLU A 438 -11.72 -20.78 -25.12
C GLU A 438 -12.23 -19.79 -26.17
N ILE A 439 -12.49 -20.31 -27.37
CA ILE A 439 -13.24 -19.59 -28.39
C ILE A 439 -14.68 -19.42 -27.89
N TYR A 440 -15.24 -18.23 -28.07
CA TYR A 440 -16.63 -18.00 -27.71
C TYR A 440 -17.52 -18.62 -28.79
N SER A 441 -18.11 -19.79 -28.50
CA SER A 441 -18.96 -20.51 -29.43
C SER A 441 -20.31 -20.81 -28.79
N VAL A 442 -21.29 -21.22 -29.61
CA VAL A 442 -22.55 -21.73 -29.07
C VAL A 442 -22.30 -22.98 -28.24
N ASP A 443 -21.36 -23.83 -28.65
CA ASP A 443 -20.97 -25.03 -27.90
C ASP A 443 -20.41 -24.71 -26.52
N SER A 444 -19.56 -23.68 -26.39
CA SER A 444 -19.05 -23.27 -25.08
C SER A 444 -20.18 -22.79 -24.16
N VAL A 445 -21.21 -22.13 -24.70
CA VAL A 445 -22.39 -21.71 -23.92
C VAL A 445 -23.18 -22.93 -23.45
N ILE A 446 -23.40 -23.90 -24.34
CA ILE A 446 -24.11 -25.15 -24.01
C ILE A 446 -23.34 -25.95 -22.96
N GLU A 447 -22.02 -26.03 -23.08
CA GLU A 447 -21.17 -26.69 -22.09
C GLU A 447 -21.30 -26.02 -20.71
N VAL A 448 -21.27 -24.68 -20.66
CA VAL A 448 -21.51 -23.92 -19.41
C VAL A 448 -22.92 -24.14 -18.83
N LEU A 449 -23.93 -24.46 -19.65
CA LEU A 449 -25.29 -24.76 -19.18
C LEU A 449 -25.41 -26.20 -18.65
N ARG A 450 -24.85 -27.19 -19.38
CA ARG A 450 -24.88 -28.62 -19.02
C ARG A 450 -24.28 -28.93 -17.67
N THR A 451 -23.25 -28.17 -17.37
CA THR A 451 -22.36 -28.40 -16.23
C THR A 451 -22.80 -27.65 -15.00
N ARG A 452 -23.95 -26.94 -15.02
CA ARG A 452 -24.53 -26.35 -13.83
C ARG A 452 -25.18 -27.43 -12.96
N LYS A 453 -25.10 -27.25 -11.64
CA LYS A 453 -25.82 -28.03 -10.64
C LYS A 453 -27.32 -28.10 -10.94
N ASP A 454 -27.92 -26.94 -11.15
CA ASP A 454 -29.32 -26.86 -11.58
C ASP A 454 -29.42 -27.09 -13.08
N ASN A 455 -30.33 -27.97 -13.50
CA ASN A 455 -30.64 -28.11 -14.91
C ASN A 455 -31.45 -26.89 -15.38
N TRP A 456 -30.78 -25.93 -15.99
CA TRP A 456 -31.43 -24.71 -16.50
C TRP A 456 -32.46 -25.01 -17.59
N PHE A 457 -32.36 -26.15 -18.28
CA PHE A 457 -33.36 -26.55 -19.27
C PHE A 457 -34.69 -26.95 -18.60
N ASP A 458 -34.66 -27.56 -17.41
CA ASP A 458 -35.88 -27.89 -16.67
C ASP A 458 -36.56 -26.62 -16.13
N ILE A 459 -35.76 -25.67 -15.63
CA ILE A 459 -36.25 -24.37 -15.11
C ILE A 459 -36.74 -23.47 -16.25
N GLY A 460 -36.05 -23.49 -17.39
CA GLY A 460 -36.27 -22.62 -18.54
C GLY A 460 -35.23 -21.51 -18.67
N VAL A 461 -34.81 -21.25 -19.91
CA VAL A 461 -33.83 -20.23 -20.27
C VAL A 461 -34.44 -19.25 -21.27
N TYR A 462 -34.57 -17.98 -20.88
CA TYR A 462 -34.93 -16.91 -21.79
C TYR A 462 -33.70 -16.44 -22.56
N VAL A 463 -33.73 -16.53 -23.88
CA VAL A 463 -32.68 -16.04 -24.77
C VAL A 463 -33.18 -14.78 -25.47
N GLN A 464 -32.40 -13.69 -25.42
CA GLN A 464 -32.71 -12.38 -26.01
C GLN A 464 -31.55 -11.88 -26.88
N LYS A 465 -31.83 -10.88 -27.75
CA LYS A 465 -30.80 -10.11 -28.46
C LYS A 465 -29.87 -9.44 -27.45
N LYS A 466 -28.55 -9.57 -27.65
CA LYS A 466 -27.59 -8.74 -26.93
C LYS A 466 -27.33 -7.48 -27.76
N TYR A 467 -28.01 -6.40 -27.42
CA TYR A 467 -27.92 -5.11 -28.11
C TYR A 467 -26.51 -4.51 -28.07
N ASP A 468 -26.12 -3.84 -29.16
CA ASP A 468 -24.90 -3.02 -29.27
C ASP A 468 -25.24 -1.55 -29.01
N GLY A 469 -25.46 -1.22 -27.74
CA GLY A 469 -25.95 0.10 -27.33
C GLY A 469 -25.36 0.54 -25.99
N THR A 470 -26.03 1.48 -25.34
CA THR A 470 -25.71 1.91 -23.96
C THR A 470 -26.80 1.45 -23.01
N HIS A 471 -26.40 0.64 -22.03
CA HIS A 471 -27.26 0.12 -20.97
C HIS A 471 -27.75 1.26 -20.08
N CYS A 472 -29.08 1.39 -19.94
CA CYS A 472 -29.73 2.44 -19.19
C CYS A 472 -30.92 1.92 -18.36
N GLN A 473 -31.23 2.63 -17.28
CA GLN A 473 -32.46 2.47 -16.51
C GLN A 473 -33.34 3.71 -16.63
N VAL A 474 -34.63 3.50 -16.85
CA VAL A 474 -35.62 4.57 -16.98
C VAL A 474 -36.57 4.52 -15.79
N HIS A 475 -36.67 5.62 -15.07
CA HIS A 475 -37.57 5.81 -13.94
C HIS A 475 -38.69 6.75 -14.35
N LYS A 476 -39.94 6.36 -14.13
CA LYS A 476 -41.10 7.21 -14.35
C LYS A 476 -41.98 7.25 -13.11
N SER A 477 -42.48 8.44 -12.77
CA SER A 477 -43.60 8.64 -11.87
C SER A 477 -44.47 9.77 -12.40
N GLY A 478 -45.72 9.47 -12.76
CA GLY A 478 -46.62 10.43 -13.39
C GLY A 478 -45.97 11.02 -14.64
N LYS A 479 -45.71 12.34 -14.60
CA LYS A 479 -45.07 13.09 -15.69
C LYS A 479 -43.55 13.19 -15.59
N ARG A 480 -42.94 12.79 -14.47
CA ARG A 480 -41.49 12.91 -14.28
C ARG A 480 -40.81 11.65 -14.80
N VAL A 481 -39.80 11.84 -15.65
CA VAL A 481 -38.96 10.77 -16.20
C VAL A 481 -37.50 11.09 -15.91
N LEU A 482 -36.73 10.08 -15.49
CA LEU A 482 -35.27 10.14 -15.47
C LEU A 482 -34.69 8.93 -16.20
N ILE A 483 -33.61 9.14 -16.93
CA ILE A 483 -32.86 8.13 -17.67
C ILE A 483 -31.43 8.14 -17.15
N PHE A 484 -31.01 7.04 -16.55
CA PHE A 484 -29.66 6.88 -16.02
C PHE A 484 -28.87 5.86 -16.82
N THR A 485 -27.58 6.12 -17.03
CA THR A 485 -26.63 5.18 -17.64
C THR A 485 -26.08 4.16 -16.61
N GLU A 486 -25.30 3.18 -17.09
CA GLU A 486 -24.60 2.16 -16.26
C GLU A 486 -23.74 2.72 -15.12
N ASP A 487 -23.19 3.93 -15.25
CA ASP A 487 -22.38 4.59 -14.23
C ASP A 487 -23.18 5.56 -13.34
N GLY A 488 -24.50 5.66 -13.54
CA GLY A 488 -25.38 6.52 -12.76
C GLY A 488 -25.49 7.96 -13.25
N THR A 489 -24.97 8.27 -14.43
CA THR A 489 -25.13 9.60 -15.03
C THR A 489 -26.57 9.82 -15.49
N ASP A 490 -27.21 10.90 -15.04
CA ASP A 490 -28.52 11.34 -15.54
C ASP A 490 -28.37 11.95 -16.94
N VAL A 491 -28.85 11.24 -17.96
CA VAL A 491 -28.77 11.64 -19.37
C VAL A 491 -30.12 12.11 -19.90
N THR A 492 -31.12 12.32 -19.03
CA THR A 492 -32.50 12.66 -19.42
C THR A 492 -32.55 13.88 -20.32
N ARG A 493 -31.75 14.90 -19.99
CA ARG A 493 -31.68 16.15 -20.76
C ARG A 493 -31.24 15.92 -22.20
N ASN A 494 -30.44 14.88 -22.46
CA ASN A 494 -29.85 14.58 -23.77
C ASN A 494 -30.73 13.64 -24.61
N CYS A 495 -31.83 13.13 -24.03
CA CYS A 495 -32.80 12.27 -24.70
C CYS A 495 -34.24 12.82 -24.57
N PRO A 496 -34.49 14.09 -24.94
CA PRO A 496 -35.82 14.69 -24.77
C PRO A 496 -36.92 13.94 -25.52
N THR A 497 -36.63 13.32 -26.67
CA THR A 497 -37.62 12.52 -27.42
C THR A 497 -38.03 11.27 -26.63
N LEU A 498 -37.07 10.46 -26.17
CA LEU A 498 -37.33 9.29 -25.33
C LEU A 498 -38.01 9.67 -24.01
N ALA A 499 -37.57 10.75 -23.35
CA ALA A 499 -38.16 11.20 -22.10
C ALA A 499 -39.64 11.56 -22.27
N LYS A 500 -40.00 12.20 -23.38
CA LYS A 500 -41.39 12.54 -23.72
C LYS A 500 -42.23 11.29 -24.02
N GLU A 501 -41.71 10.32 -24.76
CA GLU A 501 -42.45 9.09 -25.04
C GLU A 501 -42.65 8.23 -23.80
N PHE A 502 -41.64 8.13 -22.92
CA PHE A 502 -41.80 7.48 -21.62
C PHE A 502 -42.81 8.22 -20.75
N GLN A 503 -42.82 9.55 -20.76
CA GLN A 503 -43.80 10.36 -20.05
C GLN A 503 -45.25 10.06 -20.49
N GLN A 504 -45.45 9.76 -21.78
CA GLN A 504 -46.76 9.46 -22.39
C GLN A 504 -47.23 8.02 -22.18
N GLN A 505 -46.40 7.14 -21.60
CA GLN A 505 -46.83 5.78 -21.28
C GLN A 505 -48.01 5.80 -20.27
N PRO A 506 -49.05 4.98 -20.48
CA PRO A 506 -50.28 5.00 -19.68
C PRO A 506 -50.08 4.48 -18.24
N ILE A 507 -48.94 3.85 -17.95
CA ILE A 507 -48.61 3.30 -16.63
C ILE A 507 -48.18 4.43 -15.68
N GLY A 508 -48.72 4.46 -14.45
CA GLY A 508 -48.46 5.52 -13.47
C GLY A 508 -46.98 5.68 -13.12
N SER A 509 -46.34 4.60 -12.69
CA SER A 509 -44.92 4.56 -12.36
C SER A 509 -44.24 3.26 -12.76
N PHE A 510 -42.96 3.33 -13.10
CA PHE A 510 -42.15 2.15 -13.39
C PHE A 510 -40.65 2.42 -13.29
N ILE A 511 -39.90 1.33 -13.19
CA ILE A 511 -38.46 1.28 -13.47
C ILE A 511 -38.21 0.18 -14.49
N LEU A 512 -37.70 0.59 -15.66
CA LEU A 512 -37.38 -0.28 -16.78
C LEU A 512 -35.87 -0.34 -16.97
N CYS A 513 -35.35 -1.53 -17.26
CA CYS A 513 -33.99 -1.72 -17.73
C CYS A 513 -34.00 -1.96 -19.23
N GLY A 514 -33.08 -1.33 -19.95
CA GLY A 514 -33.00 -1.46 -21.39
C GLY A 514 -31.67 -1.00 -21.96
N GLU A 515 -31.55 -1.11 -23.28
CA GLU A 515 -30.40 -0.64 -24.04
C GLU A 515 -30.83 0.46 -25.01
N ILE A 516 -30.15 1.61 -24.99
CA ILE A 516 -30.33 2.66 -25.99
C ILE A 516 -29.40 2.37 -27.17
N GLU A 517 -29.95 2.32 -28.38
CA GLU A 517 -29.24 2.22 -29.66
C GLU A 517 -29.49 3.47 -30.51
N LEU A 518 -28.61 3.77 -31.46
CA LEU A 518 -28.81 4.82 -32.46
C LEU A 518 -29.09 4.15 -33.82
N TRP A 519 -30.16 4.57 -34.50
CA TRP A 519 -30.58 4.02 -35.78
C TRP A 519 -30.78 5.12 -36.82
N LYS A 520 -29.96 5.15 -37.87
CA LYS A 520 -30.08 6.13 -38.96
C LYS A 520 -30.50 5.46 -40.25
N ASN A 521 -31.56 5.95 -40.89
CA ASN A 521 -32.05 5.45 -42.18
C ASN A 521 -32.25 3.93 -42.21
N GLY A 522 -32.80 3.36 -41.13
CA GLY A 522 -33.02 1.92 -40.98
C GLY A 522 -31.76 1.08 -40.70
N LYS A 523 -30.61 1.71 -40.42
CA LYS A 523 -29.35 1.03 -40.08
C LYS A 523 -28.86 1.37 -38.69
N HIS A 524 -28.46 0.34 -37.95
CA HIS A 524 -27.83 0.46 -36.64
C HIS A 524 -26.50 1.22 -36.73
N GLN A 525 -26.20 2.02 -35.71
CA GLN A 525 -24.96 2.77 -35.58
C GLN A 525 -24.14 2.27 -34.38
N PRO A 526 -22.80 2.32 -34.45
CA PRO A 526 -21.94 1.81 -33.38
C PRO A 526 -22.22 2.46 -32.02
N ARG A 527 -22.13 1.67 -30.94
CA ARG A 527 -22.32 2.10 -29.54
C ARG A 527 -21.61 3.40 -29.16
N ALA A 528 -20.41 3.65 -29.69
CA ALA A 528 -19.63 4.85 -29.38
C ALA A 528 -20.36 6.15 -29.77
N LEU A 529 -21.12 6.15 -30.87
CA LEU A 529 -21.93 7.29 -31.29
C LEU A 529 -23.11 7.50 -30.35
N THR A 530 -23.80 6.42 -29.98
CA THR A 530 -24.86 6.46 -28.97
C THR A 530 -24.36 7.04 -27.66
N ALA A 531 -23.23 6.54 -27.13
CA ALA A 531 -22.63 7.05 -25.90
C ALA A 531 -22.21 8.52 -26.04
N GLY A 532 -21.73 8.95 -27.21
CA GLY A 532 -21.39 10.33 -27.49
C GLY A 532 -22.60 11.27 -27.42
N ILE A 533 -23.74 10.85 -27.95
CA ILE A 533 -25.01 11.61 -27.84
C ILE A 533 -25.46 11.71 -26.38
N LEU A 534 -25.46 10.58 -25.66
CA LEU A 534 -25.90 10.52 -24.26
C LEU A 534 -25.05 11.37 -23.32
N ASN A 535 -23.75 11.50 -23.59
CA ASN A 535 -22.81 12.25 -22.74
C ASN A 535 -22.54 13.68 -23.23
N ALA A 536 -23.24 14.15 -24.26
CA ALA A 536 -23.03 15.49 -24.79
C ALA A 536 -23.38 16.57 -23.74
N SER A 537 -22.73 17.73 -23.86
CA SER A 537 -23.03 18.90 -23.01
C SER A 537 -24.40 19.50 -23.28
N LYS A 538 -24.96 19.24 -24.47
CA LYS A 538 -26.28 19.65 -24.94
C LYS A 538 -26.90 18.56 -25.83
N PRO A 539 -28.24 18.51 -25.97
CA PRO A 539 -28.92 17.56 -26.86
C PRO A 539 -28.37 17.65 -28.28
N GLN A 540 -28.11 16.51 -28.89
CA GLN A 540 -27.65 16.44 -30.27
C GLN A 540 -28.84 16.26 -31.22
N PRO A 541 -28.79 16.77 -32.47
CA PRO A 541 -29.88 16.60 -33.44
C PRO A 541 -30.27 15.14 -33.70
N ASP A 542 -29.29 14.23 -33.57
CA ASP A 542 -29.45 12.80 -33.75
C ASP A 542 -30.13 12.09 -32.56
N GLU A 543 -30.45 12.79 -31.46
CA GLU A 543 -31.13 12.18 -30.30
C GLU A 543 -32.52 11.64 -30.64
N LYS A 544 -33.18 12.25 -31.63
CA LYS A 544 -34.47 11.81 -32.16
C LYS A 544 -34.42 10.44 -32.83
N ASP A 545 -33.23 9.95 -33.17
CA ASP A 545 -33.04 8.66 -33.85
C ASP A 545 -32.63 7.55 -32.85
N LEU A 546 -32.70 7.85 -31.54
CA LEU A 546 -32.38 6.90 -30.48
C LEU A 546 -33.56 5.96 -30.22
N ILE A 547 -33.27 4.67 -30.09
CA ILE A 547 -34.26 3.63 -29.75
C ILE A 547 -33.88 3.02 -28.40
N PHE A 548 -34.82 3.00 -27.46
CA PHE A 548 -34.71 2.30 -26.18
C PHE A 548 -35.35 0.91 -26.28
N ASN A 549 -34.54 -0.13 -26.12
CA ASN A 549 -34.97 -1.52 -26.12
C ASN A 549 -35.16 -2.02 -24.68
N VAL A 550 -36.42 -2.18 -24.24
CA VAL A 550 -36.78 -2.61 -22.89
C VAL A 550 -36.63 -4.13 -22.75
N TYR A 551 -35.89 -4.62 -21.75
CA TYR A 551 -35.71 -6.06 -21.53
C TYR A 551 -35.92 -6.54 -20.09
N ASP A 552 -36.17 -5.65 -19.13
CA ASP A 552 -36.57 -6.02 -17.76
C ASP A 552 -37.39 -4.89 -17.12
N CYS A 553 -38.17 -5.22 -16.09
CA CYS A 553 -38.92 -4.27 -15.28
C CYS A 553 -38.82 -4.64 -13.81
N LEU A 554 -38.38 -3.70 -12.99
CA LEU A 554 -38.05 -3.94 -11.59
C LEU A 554 -39.00 -3.24 -10.61
N PHE A 555 -39.72 -2.23 -11.10
CA PHE A 555 -40.75 -1.52 -10.35
C PHE A 555 -41.89 -1.23 -11.31
N PHE A 556 -43.13 -1.46 -10.88
CA PHE A 556 -44.30 -1.26 -11.72
C PHE A 556 -45.51 -0.88 -10.87
N ASP A 557 -46.11 0.25 -11.20
CA ASP A 557 -47.33 0.78 -10.59
C ASP A 557 -47.27 0.83 -9.05
N GLU A 558 -46.29 1.58 -8.55
CA GLU A 558 -45.97 1.74 -7.12
C GLU A 558 -45.50 0.47 -6.38
N VAL A 559 -45.31 -0.65 -7.09
CA VAL A 559 -44.85 -1.90 -6.49
C VAL A 559 -43.42 -2.23 -6.95
N ASP A 560 -42.55 -2.46 -5.97
CA ASP A 560 -41.24 -3.06 -6.20
C ASP A 560 -41.39 -4.56 -6.50
N ILE A 561 -40.89 -4.99 -7.66
CA ILE A 561 -41.00 -6.36 -8.17
C ILE A 561 -39.65 -7.00 -8.49
N HIS A 562 -38.52 -6.38 -8.13
CA HIS A 562 -37.18 -6.84 -8.50
C HIS A 562 -36.88 -8.28 -8.04
N ASN A 563 -37.34 -8.64 -6.84
CA ASN A 563 -37.16 -9.97 -6.25
C ASN A 563 -38.08 -11.04 -6.86
N ARG A 564 -39.04 -10.70 -7.73
CA ARG A 564 -39.86 -11.71 -8.41
C ARG A 564 -39.03 -12.44 -9.46
N PRO A 565 -39.31 -13.72 -9.77
CA PRO A 565 -38.72 -14.43 -10.90
C PRO A 565 -38.79 -13.65 -12.21
N TYR A 566 -37.76 -13.74 -13.05
CA TYR A 566 -37.73 -13.09 -14.37
C TYR A 566 -38.93 -13.50 -15.24
N SER A 567 -39.34 -14.77 -15.18
CA SER A 567 -40.56 -15.30 -15.80
C SER A 567 -41.85 -14.59 -15.38
N LYS A 568 -41.84 -13.89 -14.24
CA LYS A 568 -42.95 -13.03 -13.79
C LYS A 568 -42.71 -11.57 -14.18
N ARG A 569 -41.47 -11.06 -14.05
CA ARG A 569 -41.11 -9.66 -14.39
C ARG A 569 -41.29 -9.34 -15.87
N ILE A 570 -41.04 -10.31 -16.75
CA ILE A 570 -41.19 -10.17 -18.21
C ILE A 570 -42.60 -9.70 -18.61
N ASN A 571 -43.62 -10.21 -17.93
CA ASN A 571 -45.02 -9.84 -18.19
C ASN A 571 -45.33 -8.38 -17.84
N TYR A 572 -44.50 -7.71 -17.04
CA TYR A 572 -44.70 -6.30 -16.68
C TYR A 572 -44.14 -5.36 -17.73
N TYR A 573 -42.92 -5.60 -18.21
CA TYR A 573 -42.38 -4.76 -19.27
C TYR A 573 -43.12 -4.96 -20.60
N GLN A 574 -43.72 -6.15 -20.82
CA GLN A 574 -44.61 -6.39 -21.96
C GLN A 574 -45.87 -5.51 -21.99
N LYS A 575 -46.23 -4.88 -20.87
CA LYS A 575 -47.36 -3.92 -20.81
C LYS A 575 -46.97 -2.52 -21.28
N ILE A 576 -45.69 -2.25 -21.50
CA ILE A 576 -45.24 -0.97 -22.05
C ILE A 576 -45.65 -0.89 -23.52
N ARG A 577 -46.27 0.23 -23.91
CA ARG A 577 -46.69 0.46 -25.29
C ARG A 577 -45.46 0.75 -26.15
N GLU A 578 -45.23 -0.05 -27.18
CA GLU A 578 -44.22 0.28 -28.20
C GLU A 578 -44.57 1.57 -28.93
N THR A 579 -43.54 2.35 -29.22
CA THR A 579 -43.59 3.60 -29.98
C THR A 579 -42.53 3.54 -31.07
N ASP A 580 -42.28 4.65 -31.77
CA ASP A 580 -41.20 4.71 -32.74
C ASP A 580 -39.82 4.53 -32.07
N HIS A 581 -39.66 5.03 -30.84
CA HIS A 581 -38.38 5.03 -30.12
C HIS A 581 -38.34 4.09 -28.90
N ILE A 582 -39.45 3.51 -28.45
CA ILE A 582 -39.50 2.52 -27.36
C ILE A 582 -39.91 1.17 -27.94
N LYS A 583 -39.03 0.19 -27.85
CA LYS A 583 -39.23 -1.18 -28.34
C LYS A 583 -39.10 -2.20 -27.21
N LEU A 584 -39.83 -3.29 -27.30
CA LEU A 584 -39.74 -4.40 -26.36
C LEU A 584 -38.75 -5.45 -26.88
N ALA A 585 -37.85 -5.91 -26.02
CA ALA A 585 -36.87 -6.91 -26.40
C ALA A 585 -37.53 -8.28 -26.66
N PRO A 586 -37.40 -8.83 -27.88
CA PRO A 586 -37.92 -10.15 -28.19
C PRO A 586 -37.13 -11.23 -27.43
N PHE A 587 -37.80 -12.34 -27.10
CA PHE A 587 -37.20 -13.46 -26.39
C PHE A 587 -37.71 -14.82 -26.89
N THR A 588 -36.90 -15.87 -26.71
CA THR A 588 -37.32 -17.26 -26.83
C THR A 588 -37.11 -17.93 -25.48
N LEU A 589 -38.15 -18.56 -24.93
CA LEU A 589 -38.03 -19.43 -23.76
C LEU A 589 -37.61 -20.83 -24.23
N CYS A 590 -36.52 -21.35 -23.70
CA CYS A 590 -35.96 -22.63 -24.09
C CYS A 590 -35.87 -23.61 -22.92
N HIS A 591 -36.31 -24.84 -23.18
CA HIS A 591 -36.23 -25.99 -22.27
C HIS A 591 -35.37 -27.13 -22.84
N SER A 592 -34.55 -26.84 -23.86
CA SER A 592 -33.64 -27.82 -24.45
C SER A 592 -32.41 -27.14 -25.05
N GLU A 593 -31.32 -27.88 -25.18
CA GLU A 593 -30.11 -27.40 -25.82
C GLU A 593 -30.34 -26.96 -27.26
N GLN A 594 -31.11 -27.75 -28.01
CA GLN A 594 -31.40 -27.44 -29.41
C GLN A 594 -32.14 -26.11 -29.53
N CYS A 595 -33.13 -25.85 -28.67
CA CYS A 595 -33.80 -24.55 -28.62
C CYS A 595 -32.81 -23.43 -28.32
N VAL A 596 -31.93 -23.60 -27.31
CA VAL A 596 -30.94 -22.56 -26.95
C VAL A 596 -30.00 -22.29 -28.12
N ARG A 597 -29.53 -23.33 -28.83
CA ARG A 597 -28.67 -23.21 -30.01
C ARG A 597 -29.35 -22.40 -31.11
N GLU A 598 -30.60 -22.72 -31.43
CA GLU A 598 -31.39 -22.03 -32.45
C GLU A 598 -31.69 -20.58 -32.05
N ALA A 599 -32.06 -20.35 -30.79
CA ALA A 599 -32.33 -19.02 -30.27
C ALA A 599 -31.07 -18.14 -30.27
N ILE A 600 -29.92 -18.65 -29.85
CA ILE A 600 -28.64 -17.92 -29.93
C ILE A 600 -28.34 -17.55 -31.38
N LYS A 601 -28.48 -18.49 -32.33
CA LYS A 601 -28.27 -18.22 -33.76
C LYS A 601 -29.22 -17.12 -34.26
N LYS A 602 -30.52 -17.24 -33.97
CA LYS A 602 -31.57 -16.28 -34.34
C LYS A 602 -31.26 -14.88 -33.84
N TYR A 603 -31.04 -14.71 -32.53
CA TYR A 603 -30.83 -13.38 -31.93
C TYR A 603 -29.47 -12.80 -32.23
N SER A 604 -28.47 -13.65 -32.39
CA SER A 604 -27.18 -13.21 -32.88
C SER A 604 -27.33 -12.65 -34.29
N ALA A 605 -28.00 -13.32 -35.23
CA ALA A 605 -28.08 -12.89 -36.63
C ALA A 605 -28.76 -11.52 -36.88
N GLN A 606 -29.45 -10.94 -35.90
CA GLN A 606 -30.15 -9.66 -36.05
C GLN A 606 -29.18 -8.46 -36.17
N GLU A 607 -29.61 -7.43 -36.91
CA GLU A 607 -28.88 -6.16 -37.04
C GLU A 607 -28.72 -5.45 -35.69
N GLY A 608 -27.55 -4.87 -35.43
CA GLY A 608 -27.21 -4.26 -34.13
C GLY A 608 -27.05 -5.24 -32.97
N SER A 609 -26.89 -6.54 -33.24
CA SER A 609 -26.69 -7.57 -32.23
C SER A 609 -25.22 -7.91 -32.01
N GLU A 610 -24.72 -7.68 -30.79
CA GLU A 610 -23.41 -8.20 -30.36
C GLU A 610 -23.43 -9.73 -30.12
N GLY A 611 -24.60 -10.36 -30.06
CA GLY A 611 -24.76 -11.78 -29.72
C GLY A 611 -26.09 -12.08 -29.02
N ALA A 612 -26.05 -12.87 -27.94
CA ALA A 612 -27.25 -13.28 -27.21
C ALA A 612 -27.09 -13.05 -25.70
N TYR A 613 -28.20 -12.79 -25.01
CA TYR A 613 -28.28 -12.66 -23.56
C TYR A 613 -29.24 -13.72 -23.03
N LEU A 614 -28.76 -14.61 -22.17
CA LEU A 614 -29.49 -15.73 -21.61
C LEU A 614 -29.82 -15.41 -20.14
N LYS A 615 -31.06 -15.63 -19.72
CA LYS A 615 -31.55 -15.40 -18.36
C LYS A 615 -32.28 -16.65 -17.88
N ARG A 616 -31.95 -17.15 -16.68
CA ARG A 616 -32.70 -18.25 -16.07
C ARG A 616 -34.13 -17.79 -15.72
N ALA A 617 -35.14 -18.64 -15.90
CA ALA A 617 -36.54 -18.23 -15.77
C ALA A 617 -36.94 -17.82 -14.34
N ASP A 618 -36.32 -18.40 -13.32
CA ASP A 618 -36.55 -18.14 -11.89
C ASP A 618 -35.73 -16.96 -11.34
N PHE A 619 -34.90 -16.34 -12.17
CA PHE A 619 -33.91 -15.32 -11.81
C PHE A 619 -34.51 -14.09 -11.06
N PRO A 620 -34.15 -13.81 -9.77
CA PRO A 620 -34.45 -12.54 -9.10
C PRO A 620 -33.41 -11.47 -9.47
N TYR A 621 -33.78 -10.19 -9.60
CA TYR A 621 -32.83 -9.14 -9.98
C TYR A 621 -31.98 -8.70 -8.78
N GLU A 622 -30.69 -9.04 -8.72
CA GLU A 622 -29.82 -8.63 -7.61
C GLU A 622 -29.38 -7.16 -7.72
N LEU A 623 -29.49 -6.40 -6.63
CA LEU A 623 -29.16 -4.97 -6.59
C LEU A 623 -27.67 -4.66 -6.30
N ASP A 624 -26.80 -5.68 -6.27
CA ASP A 624 -25.35 -5.54 -6.11
C ASP A 624 -24.60 -5.40 -7.46
N GLY A 625 -25.33 -5.52 -8.58
CA GLY A 625 -24.80 -5.38 -9.94
C GLY A 625 -24.13 -6.65 -10.49
N LYS A 626 -24.23 -7.80 -9.81
CA LYS A 626 -23.65 -9.08 -10.27
C LYS A 626 -24.70 -10.18 -10.24
N THR A 627 -24.67 -11.04 -11.25
CA THR A 627 -25.56 -12.21 -11.28
C THR A 627 -24.86 -13.44 -11.83
N ARG A 628 -25.15 -14.59 -11.22
CA ARG A 628 -24.72 -15.92 -11.67
C ARG A 628 -25.77 -16.64 -12.53
N LEU A 629 -26.95 -16.04 -12.66
CA LEU A 629 -28.14 -16.64 -13.29
C LEU A 629 -28.41 -16.09 -14.69
N ASN A 630 -27.56 -15.16 -15.16
CA ASN A 630 -27.58 -14.67 -16.52
C ASN A 630 -26.22 -14.89 -17.20
N ILE A 631 -26.25 -15.23 -18.49
CA ILE A 631 -25.08 -15.49 -19.33
C ILE A 631 -25.15 -14.59 -20.55
N LYS A 632 -24.06 -13.89 -20.87
CA LYS A 632 -23.90 -13.24 -22.19
C LYS A 632 -23.23 -14.21 -23.15
N TYR A 633 -23.52 -14.10 -24.43
CA TYR A 633 -22.79 -14.66 -25.56
C TYR A 633 -22.46 -13.52 -26.52
N LYS A 634 -21.22 -13.47 -27.02
CA LYS A 634 -20.80 -12.47 -28.00
C LYS A 634 -20.37 -13.15 -29.28
N LYS A 635 -20.81 -12.62 -30.43
CA LYS A 635 -20.26 -12.99 -31.74
C LYS A 635 -18.85 -12.46 -31.83
N GLU A 636 -17.89 -13.35 -31.67
CA GLU A 636 -16.49 -13.06 -31.89
C GLU A 636 -16.13 -13.48 -33.32
N LYS A 637 -15.61 -12.55 -34.13
CA LYS A 637 -15.02 -12.89 -35.42
C LYS A 637 -13.58 -13.32 -35.17
N SER A 638 -13.08 -14.28 -35.94
CA SER A 638 -11.69 -14.68 -35.86
C SER A 638 -11.11 -14.92 -37.24
N LEU A 639 -9.84 -14.58 -37.40
CA LEU A 639 -9.01 -14.99 -38.51
C LEU A 639 -7.78 -15.68 -37.95
N ASP A 640 -7.35 -16.73 -38.64
CA ASP A 640 -6.03 -17.30 -38.45
C ASP A 640 -5.05 -16.50 -39.30
N ALA A 641 -4.20 -15.71 -38.64
CA ALA A 641 -3.34 -14.75 -39.31
C ALA A 641 -1.87 -15.09 -39.12
N LEU A 642 -1.07 -14.82 -40.16
CA LEU A 642 0.38 -15.00 -40.14
C LEU A 642 1.02 -13.89 -39.32
N VAL A 643 1.92 -14.23 -38.41
CA VAL A 643 2.73 -13.25 -37.70
C VAL A 643 3.82 -12.74 -38.64
N LEU A 644 3.78 -11.45 -38.97
CA LEU A 644 4.81 -10.79 -39.78
C LEU A 644 5.92 -10.23 -38.88
N LYS A 645 5.55 -9.69 -37.72
CA LYS A 645 6.51 -9.14 -36.77
C LYS A 645 6.00 -9.25 -35.34
N ARG A 646 6.92 -9.57 -34.43
CA ARG A 646 6.70 -9.51 -32.99
C ARG A 646 7.29 -8.23 -32.42
N ASN A 647 6.52 -7.58 -31.55
CA ASN A 647 6.97 -6.45 -30.75
C ASN A 647 6.80 -6.78 -29.26
N LYS A 648 7.78 -6.39 -28.44
CA LYS A 648 7.74 -6.55 -26.98
C LYS A 648 7.31 -5.23 -26.32
N VAL A 649 6.46 -5.32 -25.31
CA VAL A 649 6.01 -4.13 -24.56
C VAL A 649 7.10 -3.70 -23.56
N ALA A 650 7.52 -2.44 -23.64
CA ALA A 650 8.57 -1.90 -22.78
C ALA A 650 8.21 -2.03 -21.29
N ARG A 651 9.20 -2.39 -20.45
CA ARG A 651 9.04 -2.59 -18.99
C ARG A 651 8.15 -3.78 -18.57
N THR A 652 7.88 -4.72 -19.49
CA THR A 652 7.21 -5.99 -19.18
C THR A 652 8.03 -7.17 -19.69
N GLU A 653 8.08 -8.29 -18.97
CA GLU A 653 8.93 -9.42 -19.34
C GLU A 653 8.29 -10.38 -20.35
N LYS A 654 6.98 -10.62 -20.25
CA LYS A 654 6.26 -11.69 -20.96
C LYS A 654 5.10 -11.22 -21.85
N THR A 655 5.06 -9.94 -22.22
CA THR A 655 3.93 -9.35 -22.98
C THR A 655 4.36 -8.83 -24.35
N TYR A 656 3.62 -9.24 -25.38
CA TYR A 656 3.92 -9.02 -26.80
C TYR A 656 2.71 -8.49 -27.55
N TYR A 657 2.92 -7.79 -28.66
CA TYR A 657 1.91 -7.56 -29.68
C TYR A 657 2.50 -7.83 -31.07
N TYR A 658 1.65 -8.13 -32.05
CA TYR A 658 2.06 -8.67 -33.34
C TYR A 658 1.56 -7.82 -34.48
N HIS A 659 2.35 -7.67 -35.54
CA HIS A 659 1.86 -7.25 -36.85
C HIS A 659 1.55 -8.50 -37.65
N CYS A 660 0.39 -8.54 -38.31
CA CYS A 660 -0.11 -9.76 -38.94
C CYS A 660 -0.42 -9.58 -40.43
N GLY A 661 -0.47 -10.70 -41.15
CA GLY A 661 -0.82 -10.76 -42.56
C GLY A 661 -1.75 -11.94 -42.89
N LEU A 662 -2.39 -11.86 -44.05
CA LEU A 662 -3.28 -12.87 -44.63
C LEU A 662 -2.77 -13.30 -46.00
N LYS A 663 -3.17 -14.49 -46.45
CA LYS A 663 -2.78 -15.01 -47.76
C LYS A 663 -3.58 -14.35 -48.89
N SER A 664 -2.92 -13.97 -49.97
CA SER A 664 -3.49 -13.63 -51.28
C SER A 664 -2.90 -14.56 -52.34
N ASP A 665 -3.46 -14.56 -53.56
CA ASP A 665 -3.11 -15.52 -54.63
C ASP A 665 -1.62 -15.58 -54.94
N HIS A 666 -0.91 -14.46 -54.78
CA HIS A 666 0.52 -14.33 -55.10
C HIS A 666 1.35 -13.65 -54.02
N ASP A 667 0.78 -13.31 -52.85
CA ASP A 667 1.45 -12.45 -51.86
C ASP A 667 0.85 -12.57 -50.44
N ILE A 668 1.53 -12.01 -49.43
CA ILE A 668 0.98 -11.78 -48.09
C ILE A 668 0.50 -10.33 -47.95
N VAL A 669 -0.76 -10.15 -47.55
CA VAL A 669 -1.41 -8.84 -47.39
C VAL A 669 -1.52 -8.47 -45.91
N TYR A 670 -1.13 -7.25 -45.56
CA TYR A 670 -1.20 -6.77 -44.18
C TYR A 670 -2.63 -6.78 -43.62
N CYS A 671 -2.74 -7.22 -42.37
CA CYS A 671 -4.00 -7.40 -41.64
C CYS A 671 -3.99 -6.69 -40.27
N GLY A 672 -3.17 -5.67 -40.07
CA GLY A 672 -3.18 -4.90 -38.83
C GLY A 672 -2.30 -5.46 -37.70
N LYS A 673 -2.34 -4.78 -36.55
CA LYS A 673 -1.60 -5.15 -35.34
C LYS A 673 -2.51 -5.76 -34.28
N THR A 674 -2.04 -6.68 -33.45
CA THR A 674 -2.78 -7.25 -32.33
C THR A 674 -2.64 -6.40 -31.05
N PHE A 675 -3.47 -6.70 -30.05
CA PHE A 675 -3.28 -6.24 -28.68
C PHE A 675 -2.22 -7.07 -27.94
N ASN A 676 -1.81 -6.52 -26.81
CA ASN A 676 -0.88 -7.15 -25.88
C ASN A 676 -1.38 -8.54 -25.45
N THR A 677 -0.53 -9.55 -25.57
CA THR A 677 -0.78 -10.94 -25.18
C THR A 677 0.46 -11.53 -24.54
N ASN A 678 0.26 -12.55 -23.69
CA ASN A 678 1.35 -13.36 -23.15
C ASN A 678 1.61 -14.62 -24.00
N ILE A 679 0.79 -14.87 -25.04
CA ILE A 679 0.99 -15.94 -26.01
C ILE A 679 2.17 -15.55 -26.88
N LYS A 680 3.25 -16.34 -26.80
CA LYS A 680 4.48 -16.09 -27.53
C LYS A 680 4.42 -16.81 -28.89
N ALA A 681 4.20 -16.05 -29.96
CA ALA A 681 4.43 -16.45 -31.35
C ALA A 681 5.68 -15.76 -31.92
N GLU A 682 6.30 -16.36 -32.93
CA GLU A 682 7.41 -15.81 -33.72
C GLU A 682 6.94 -15.44 -35.14
N PRO A 683 7.64 -14.55 -35.87
CA PRO A 683 7.36 -14.32 -37.29
C PRO A 683 7.34 -15.63 -38.10
N GLY A 684 6.32 -15.83 -38.94
CA GLY A 684 6.07 -17.08 -39.66
C GLY A 684 5.03 -18.00 -39.00
N ASP A 685 4.77 -17.84 -37.69
CA ASP A 685 3.73 -18.61 -37.01
C ASP A 685 2.33 -18.13 -37.40
N ILE A 686 1.35 -19.03 -37.33
CA ILE A 686 -0.06 -18.68 -37.50
C ILE A 686 -0.70 -18.59 -36.13
N ILE A 687 -1.38 -17.47 -35.88
CA ILE A 687 -2.11 -17.22 -34.64
C ILE A 687 -3.60 -17.02 -34.93
N LYS A 688 -4.46 -17.58 -34.07
CA LYS A 688 -5.88 -17.27 -34.10
C LYS A 688 -6.11 -15.94 -33.39
N VAL A 689 -6.53 -14.94 -34.16
CA VAL A 689 -6.85 -13.61 -33.65
C VAL A 689 -8.35 -13.43 -33.66
N VAL A 690 -8.92 -13.18 -32.50
CA VAL A 690 -10.32 -12.76 -32.37
C VAL A 690 -10.39 -11.25 -32.39
N PHE A 691 -11.30 -10.69 -33.17
CA PHE A 691 -11.52 -9.25 -33.26
C PHE A 691 -13.01 -8.93 -33.30
N VAL A 692 -13.32 -7.67 -33.01
CA VAL A 692 -14.72 -7.20 -32.93
C VAL A 692 -15.21 -6.76 -34.31
N ASP A 693 -14.38 -6.04 -35.07
CA ASP A 693 -14.76 -5.52 -36.39
C ASP A 693 -13.55 -5.53 -37.35
N ILE A 694 -13.78 -5.39 -38.66
CA ILE A 694 -12.73 -5.35 -39.69
C ILE A 694 -13.08 -4.36 -40.80
N SER A 695 -12.16 -3.46 -41.14
CA SER A 695 -12.31 -2.47 -42.23
C SER A 695 -11.48 -2.84 -43.44
N GLY A 696 -11.96 -2.48 -44.63
CA GLY A 696 -11.30 -2.77 -45.90
C GLY A 696 -10.81 -1.49 -46.58
N TYR A 697 -9.63 -1.57 -47.17
CA TYR A 697 -8.98 -0.43 -47.81
C TYR A 697 -8.43 -0.82 -49.19
N THR A 698 -8.42 0.16 -50.09
CA THR A 698 -7.72 0.09 -51.38
C THR A 698 -6.58 1.08 -51.37
N ASP A 699 -5.37 0.63 -51.70
CA ASP A 699 -4.23 1.52 -51.85
C ASP A 699 -4.38 2.38 -53.11
N PRO A 700 -4.45 3.72 -53.00
CA PRO A 700 -4.64 4.60 -54.16
C PRO A 700 -3.45 4.61 -55.14
N LYS A 701 -2.25 4.16 -54.71
CA LYS A 701 -1.06 4.11 -55.58
C LYS A 701 -0.92 2.80 -56.33
N THR A 702 -1.29 1.69 -55.71
CA THR A 702 -1.05 0.34 -56.27
C THR A 702 -2.33 -0.39 -56.66
N GLY A 703 -3.50 0.10 -56.26
CA GLY A 703 -4.78 -0.57 -56.43
C GLY A 703 -4.95 -1.83 -55.57
N LYS A 704 -3.96 -2.21 -54.76
CA LYS A 704 -4.01 -3.42 -53.92
C LYS A 704 -4.99 -3.24 -52.76
N ARG A 705 -5.74 -4.30 -52.48
CA ARG A 705 -6.72 -4.39 -51.41
C ARG A 705 -6.08 -4.91 -50.11
N TRP A 706 -6.36 -4.28 -48.98
CA TRP A 706 -5.91 -4.72 -47.65
C TRP A 706 -6.95 -4.48 -46.57
N VAL A 707 -6.75 -5.04 -45.37
CA VAL A 707 -7.73 -4.97 -44.27
C VAL A 707 -7.08 -4.59 -42.95
N ASN A 708 -7.85 -4.02 -42.02
CA ASN A 708 -7.41 -3.78 -40.66
C ASN A 708 -8.53 -4.12 -39.67
N TRP A 709 -8.22 -4.93 -38.68
CA TRP A 709 -9.16 -5.33 -37.63
C TRP A 709 -9.19 -4.35 -36.44
N TRP A 710 -10.29 -4.38 -35.69
CA TRP A 710 -10.51 -3.59 -34.49
C TRP A 710 -10.68 -4.49 -33.25
N ALA A 711 -10.07 -4.07 -32.14
CA ALA A 711 -9.93 -4.86 -30.90
C ALA A 711 -9.36 -6.30 -31.06
N PRO A 712 -8.25 -6.50 -31.79
CA PRO A 712 -7.69 -7.82 -32.10
C PRO A 712 -6.95 -8.46 -30.91
N ARG A 713 -7.49 -9.54 -30.37
CA ARG A 713 -6.89 -10.32 -29.28
C ARG A 713 -6.38 -11.67 -29.80
N VAL A 714 -5.16 -12.01 -29.43
CA VAL A 714 -4.60 -13.33 -29.71
C VAL A 714 -5.20 -14.35 -28.77
N VAL A 715 -5.79 -15.41 -29.32
CA VAL A 715 -6.44 -16.49 -28.54
C VAL A 715 -5.52 -17.69 -28.37
N MET A 716 -4.88 -18.14 -29.46
CA MET A 716 -4.01 -19.31 -29.45
C MET A 716 -3.03 -19.29 -30.63
N LEU A 717 -1.95 -20.04 -30.49
CA LEU A 717 -1.08 -20.44 -31.60
C LEU A 717 -1.78 -21.55 -32.38
N ARG A 718 -1.76 -21.50 -33.70
CA ARG A 718 -2.36 -22.51 -34.59
C ARG A 718 -1.28 -23.38 -35.22
N THR A 719 -0.66 -24.20 -34.39
CA THR A 719 0.38 -25.15 -34.82
C THR A 719 -0.16 -26.23 -35.76
N ASP A 720 -1.48 -26.41 -35.82
CA ASP A 720 -2.20 -27.32 -36.70
C ASP A 720 -2.38 -26.77 -38.13
N LYS A 721 -2.30 -25.44 -38.32
CA LYS A 721 -2.46 -24.82 -39.64
C LYS A 721 -1.10 -24.58 -40.31
N LYS A 722 -1.06 -24.83 -41.62
CA LYS A 722 0.10 -24.55 -42.48
C LYS A 722 -0.01 -23.22 -43.23
N GLU A 723 -1.23 -22.71 -43.40
CA GLU A 723 -1.50 -21.45 -44.11
C GLU A 723 -2.47 -20.57 -43.31
N PRO A 724 -2.29 -19.23 -43.31
CA PRO A 724 -3.25 -18.29 -42.73
C PRO A 724 -4.51 -18.20 -43.60
N ASP A 725 -5.58 -17.63 -43.05
CA ASP A 725 -6.80 -17.37 -43.80
C ASP A 725 -6.54 -16.35 -44.93
N THR A 726 -7.40 -16.40 -45.97
CA THR A 726 -7.22 -15.57 -47.17
C THR A 726 -7.78 -14.16 -47.00
N ILE A 727 -7.22 -13.23 -47.76
CA ILE A 727 -7.71 -11.85 -47.86
C ILE A 727 -9.18 -11.82 -48.33
N ASP A 728 -9.63 -12.74 -49.19
CA ASP A 728 -11.03 -12.85 -49.61
C ASP A 728 -11.96 -13.28 -48.48
N THR A 729 -11.46 -14.11 -47.55
CA THR A 729 -12.20 -14.47 -46.33
C THR A 729 -12.38 -13.25 -45.45
N ALA A 730 -11.34 -12.45 -45.28
CA ALA A 730 -11.45 -11.16 -44.59
C ALA A 730 -12.36 -10.17 -45.34
N TRP A 731 -12.31 -10.09 -46.67
CA TRP A 731 -13.17 -9.19 -47.46
C TRP A 731 -14.64 -9.55 -47.41
N ARG A 732 -14.98 -10.85 -47.34
CA ARG A 732 -16.36 -11.28 -47.04
C ARG A 732 -16.80 -10.77 -45.67
N MET A 733 -15.94 -10.90 -44.66
CA MET A 733 -16.23 -10.35 -43.33
C MET A 733 -16.37 -8.83 -43.34
N VAL A 734 -15.56 -8.08 -44.10
CA VAL A 734 -15.68 -6.61 -44.24
C VAL A 734 -17.06 -6.23 -44.79
N LYS A 735 -17.55 -6.93 -45.82
CA LYS A 735 -18.89 -6.69 -46.40
C LYS A 735 -20.03 -7.00 -45.42
N GLU A 736 -19.78 -7.90 -44.47
CA GLU A 736 -20.70 -8.29 -43.39
C GLU A 736 -20.55 -7.43 -42.12
N THR A 737 -19.78 -6.33 -42.17
CA THR A 737 -19.55 -5.44 -41.02
C THR A 737 -19.89 -3.98 -41.32
N THR A 738 -19.97 -3.18 -40.25
CA THR A 738 -19.98 -1.70 -40.32
C THR A 738 -18.64 -1.10 -40.76
N GLY A 739 -17.63 -1.93 -41.06
CA GLY A 739 -16.29 -1.52 -41.47
C GLY A 739 -16.31 -0.55 -42.66
N ARG A 740 -15.36 0.39 -42.65
CA ARG A 740 -15.28 1.41 -43.70
C ARG A 740 -14.66 0.84 -44.97
N PHE A 741 -15.12 1.37 -46.11
CA PHE A 741 -14.47 1.23 -47.42
C PHE A 741 -13.89 2.60 -47.78
N GLU A 742 -12.57 2.73 -47.72
CA GLU A 742 -11.87 3.99 -47.98
C GLU A 742 -10.62 3.73 -48.83
N GLU A 743 -10.21 4.74 -49.61
CA GLU A 743 -8.90 4.75 -50.24
C GLU A 743 -7.86 5.15 -49.20
N LYS A 744 -6.93 4.24 -48.93
CA LYS A 744 -5.87 4.46 -47.94
C LYS A 744 -4.61 3.72 -48.35
N PRO A 745 -3.44 4.41 -48.40
CA PRO A 745 -2.18 3.78 -48.75
C PRO A 745 -1.89 2.60 -47.82
N MET A 746 -1.46 1.49 -48.40
CA MET A 746 -1.07 0.32 -47.63
C MET A 746 0.16 0.68 -46.80
N PRO A 747 0.23 0.29 -45.51
CA PRO A 747 1.41 0.54 -44.69
C PRO A 747 2.66 -0.03 -45.38
N ASP A 748 3.74 0.73 -45.45
CA ASP A 748 4.98 0.30 -46.09
C ASP A 748 5.62 -0.85 -45.30
N ILE A 749 5.47 -2.07 -45.84
CA ILE A 749 5.99 -3.30 -45.25
C ILE A 749 7.46 -3.54 -45.67
N LYS A 750 8.01 -2.80 -46.65
CA LYS A 750 9.37 -3.06 -47.17
C LYS A 750 10.48 -2.71 -46.18
N ASN A 751 10.20 -1.91 -45.15
CA ASN A 751 11.09 -1.72 -43.99
C ASN A 751 10.94 -2.79 -42.90
N LEU A 752 10.18 -3.86 -43.18
CA LEU A 752 9.99 -5.02 -42.30
C LEU A 752 10.55 -6.32 -42.93
N GLU A 753 11.14 -6.24 -44.12
CA GLU A 753 11.72 -7.35 -44.90
C GLU A 753 13.07 -7.82 -44.34
N GLN A 754 13.03 -8.59 -43.27
CA GLN A 754 13.87 -9.78 -43.13
C GLN A 754 12.96 -10.84 -42.48
N LEU A 755 12.85 -12.01 -43.12
CA LEU A 755 12.03 -13.20 -42.76
C LEU A 755 10.78 -13.42 -43.63
N ALA A 756 11.02 -13.79 -44.89
CA ALA A 756 10.11 -14.62 -45.67
C ALA A 756 10.90 -15.51 -46.65
N GLU A 757 11.96 -16.15 -46.18
CA GLU A 757 12.61 -17.25 -46.92
C GLU A 757 12.77 -18.40 -45.95
N PHE A 758 11.93 -19.43 -46.10
CA PHE A 758 12.27 -20.85 -45.95
C PHE A 758 11.01 -21.65 -46.26
N SER A 759 10.86 -21.96 -47.54
CA SER A 759 10.00 -23.03 -48.04
C SER A 759 10.90 -24.10 -48.65
N THR A 760 10.44 -25.35 -48.53
CA THR A 760 10.95 -26.59 -49.14
C THR A 760 12.29 -27.14 -48.63
N HIS A 761 12.26 -28.21 -47.85
CA HIS A 761 12.71 -29.53 -48.32
C HIS A 761 12.25 -30.67 -47.40
N LYS A 762 11.80 -31.74 -48.06
CA LYS A 762 11.53 -33.08 -47.53
C LYS A 762 12.85 -33.75 -47.12
N ASP A 763 12.84 -34.58 -46.07
CA ASP A 763 12.95 -36.04 -46.26
C ASP A 763 12.85 -36.80 -44.93
N CYS A 764 12.19 -37.94 -45.02
CA CYS A 764 11.92 -38.92 -43.99
C CYS A 764 13.18 -39.76 -43.69
N ILE A 765 13.43 -40.12 -42.43
CA ILE A 765 13.96 -41.44 -42.06
C ILE A 765 13.32 -41.90 -40.73
N ASN A 766 12.73 -43.10 -40.78
CA ASN A 766 12.20 -43.90 -39.67
C ASN A 766 13.32 -44.41 -38.74
N PHE A 767 13.09 -44.54 -37.43
CA PHE A 767 12.91 -45.85 -36.77
C PHE A 767 12.60 -45.69 -35.28
N ASP A 768 11.76 -46.62 -34.85
CA ASP A 768 11.15 -46.88 -33.54
C ASP A 768 12.07 -47.83 -32.70
N PRO A 769 11.59 -48.51 -31.65
CA PRO A 769 11.71 -48.25 -30.22
C PRO A 769 12.62 -49.24 -29.46
N GLU A 770 12.90 -49.00 -28.17
CA GLU A 770 12.62 -49.93 -27.05
C GLU A 770 13.36 -49.58 -25.74
N SER A 771 12.62 -49.78 -24.65
CA SER A 771 13.02 -49.77 -23.25
C SER A 771 14.03 -50.88 -22.89
N HIS A 772 14.76 -50.75 -21.78
CA HIS A 772 14.67 -51.72 -20.66
C HIS A 772 15.42 -51.24 -19.39
N MET A 773 14.61 -51.05 -18.35
CA MET A 773 14.75 -51.28 -16.91
C MET A 773 16.02 -51.93 -16.30
N CYS A 774 16.34 -51.40 -15.10
CA CYS A 774 16.61 -52.11 -13.81
C CYS A 774 18.05 -52.34 -13.26
N LYS A 775 18.30 -51.67 -12.11
CA LYS A 775 18.59 -52.20 -10.74
C LYS A 775 20.01 -52.07 -10.12
N LEU A 776 19.98 -51.49 -8.89
CA LEU A 776 20.68 -51.80 -7.61
C LEU A 776 22.23 -52.01 -7.66
N HIS A 777 23.12 -51.49 -6.78
CA HIS A 777 23.09 -51.40 -5.31
C HIS A 777 24.45 -50.83 -4.78
N ASN A 778 24.40 -50.02 -3.72
CA ASN A 778 25.24 -49.95 -2.50
C ASN A 778 26.77 -49.68 -2.43
N ARG A 779 27.10 -48.98 -1.31
CA ARG A 779 28.33 -48.93 -0.45
C ARG A 779 29.35 -47.78 -0.69
N LEU A 780 29.95 -47.05 0.28
CA LEU A 780 30.14 -47.07 1.76
C LEU A 780 30.42 -45.60 2.24
N VAL A 781 29.86 -45.05 3.33
CA VAL A 781 30.30 -44.98 4.75
C VAL A 781 31.82 -44.90 5.01
N ASP A 782 32.26 -43.78 5.61
CA ASP A 782 33.55 -43.62 6.32
C ASP A 782 33.29 -43.49 7.84
N PRO A 783 33.89 -44.32 8.73
CA PRO A 783 33.63 -44.34 10.17
C PRO A 783 34.50 -43.44 11.07
N ASP A 784 35.45 -42.64 10.58
CA ASP A 784 36.50 -42.06 11.45
C ASP A 784 36.61 -40.51 11.50
N ALA A 785 35.51 -39.77 11.68
CA ALA A 785 35.59 -38.32 11.98
C ALA A 785 35.38 -38.04 13.49
N PRO A 786 36.33 -37.37 14.19
CA PRO A 786 36.39 -37.32 15.65
C PRO A 786 35.33 -36.42 16.29
N ALA A 787 34.98 -36.80 17.53
CA ALA A 787 33.97 -36.19 18.40
C ALA A 787 34.17 -34.68 18.62
N CYS A 788 33.06 -33.94 18.55
CA CYS A 788 32.98 -32.52 18.91
C CYS A 788 33.01 -32.38 20.44
N PRO A 789 33.90 -31.56 21.04
CA PRO A 789 33.98 -31.40 22.49
C PRO A 789 32.91 -30.47 23.04
N ASP A 790 32.59 -30.75 24.31
CA ASP A 790 31.50 -30.23 25.12
C ASP A 790 31.30 -28.71 25.18
N PHE A 791 30.03 -28.38 25.38
CA PHE A 791 29.48 -27.10 25.78
C PHE A 791 30.12 -26.59 27.08
N GLN A 792 30.64 -25.36 27.06
CA GLN A 792 30.71 -24.52 28.26
C GLN A 792 30.00 -23.19 28.02
N PRO A 793 29.19 -22.70 28.98
CA PRO A 793 28.52 -21.42 28.88
C PRO A 793 29.54 -20.29 29.11
N ARG A 794 29.80 -19.46 28.09
CA ARG A 794 30.63 -18.26 28.24
C ARG A 794 29.78 -17.01 28.43
N ALA A 795 30.07 -16.35 29.54
CA ALA A 795 29.63 -15.03 29.95
C ALA A 795 30.16 -13.90 29.05
N ASN A 796 29.48 -12.74 29.15
CA ASN A 796 29.91 -11.39 28.75
C ASN A 796 30.37 -11.17 27.29
N LEU A 797 29.49 -10.60 26.46
CA LEU A 797 29.88 -9.95 25.20
C LEU A 797 29.73 -8.43 25.31
N SER A 798 30.80 -7.78 25.77
CA SER A 798 31.16 -6.45 25.26
C SER A 798 31.43 -6.55 23.76
N ALA A 799 30.99 -5.56 22.99
CA ALA A 799 31.20 -5.33 21.55
C ALA A 799 32.26 -6.23 20.87
N SER A 800 31.86 -7.41 20.39
CA SER A 800 32.71 -8.20 19.50
C SER A 800 32.66 -7.60 18.10
N ALA A 801 33.83 -7.44 17.48
CA ALA A 801 33.97 -6.91 16.14
C ALA A 801 33.21 -7.79 15.14
N LYS A 802 32.24 -7.20 14.41
CA LYS A 802 31.39 -7.93 13.44
C LYS A 802 31.99 -7.82 12.05
N ARG A 803 31.84 -8.85 11.20
CA ARG A 803 32.44 -8.84 9.87
C ARG A 803 31.61 -8.04 8.87
N PHE A 804 32.27 -7.39 7.92
CA PHE A 804 31.63 -6.83 6.74
C PHE A 804 32.37 -7.27 5.47
N VAL A 805 31.65 -7.27 4.36
CA VAL A 805 32.23 -7.42 3.02
C VAL A 805 31.57 -6.42 2.08
N ILE A 806 32.38 -5.85 1.20
CA ILE A 806 31.96 -4.98 0.11
C ILE A 806 32.32 -5.69 -1.19
N GLN A 807 31.33 -5.96 -2.02
CA GLN A 807 31.52 -6.74 -3.24
C GLN A 807 30.88 -6.03 -4.43
N ASN A 808 31.54 -6.08 -5.57
CA ASN A 808 30.88 -5.80 -6.85
C ASN A 808 30.34 -7.11 -7.41
N HIS A 809 29.03 -7.12 -7.70
CA HIS A 809 28.33 -8.27 -8.22
C HIS A 809 27.95 -8.06 -9.69
N PHE A 810 28.72 -8.66 -10.59
CA PHE A 810 28.49 -8.61 -12.04
C PHE A 810 27.64 -9.77 -12.52
N ARG A 811 26.78 -9.48 -13.48
CA ARG A 811 25.83 -10.40 -14.11
C ARG A 811 25.63 -10.00 -15.57
N GLY A 812 26.35 -10.66 -16.47
CA GLY A 812 26.36 -10.30 -17.90
C GLY A 812 26.77 -8.85 -18.10
N SER A 813 25.89 -8.03 -18.66
CA SER A 813 26.12 -6.60 -18.90
C SER A 813 25.69 -5.66 -17.76
N SER A 814 25.39 -6.21 -16.58
CA SER A 814 24.99 -5.44 -15.39
C SER A 814 25.93 -5.66 -14.23
N SER A 815 26.04 -4.67 -13.36
CA SER A 815 26.74 -4.76 -12.08
C SER A 815 26.05 -3.91 -11.03
N HIS A 816 26.22 -4.23 -9.75
CA HIS A 816 25.89 -3.39 -8.61
C HIS A 816 26.87 -3.67 -7.46
N GLY A 817 27.00 -2.71 -6.55
CA GLY A 817 27.75 -2.92 -5.31
C GLY A 817 26.87 -3.53 -4.23
N ASP A 818 27.46 -4.35 -3.38
CA ASP A 818 26.81 -4.92 -2.21
C ASP A 818 27.65 -4.62 -0.98
N PHE A 819 27.08 -3.85 -0.06
CA PHE A 819 27.61 -3.66 1.29
C PHE A 819 26.89 -4.62 2.23
N ARG A 820 27.59 -5.64 2.71
CA ARG A 820 27.05 -6.68 3.59
C ARG A 820 27.70 -6.60 4.96
N VAL A 821 26.88 -6.67 5.99
CA VAL A 821 27.31 -6.65 7.39
C VAL A 821 26.74 -7.86 8.13
N GLN A 822 27.58 -8.50 8.93
CA GLN A 822 27.18 -9.56 9.84
C GLN A 822 26.32 -8.98 10.96
N LEU A 823 25.07 -9.42 11.07
CA LEU A 823 24.23 -9.08 12.22
C LEU A 823 24.38 -10.15 13.30
N ASP A 824 24.07 -11.41 12.97
CA ASP A 824 24.21 -12.61 13.80
C ASP A 824 24.59 -13.80 12.89
N HIS A 825 23.70 -14.80 12.74
CA HIS A 825 23.81 -15.92 11.78
C HIS A 825 23.30 -15.57 10.36
N VAL A 826 23.04 -14.29 10.09
CA VAL A 826 22.55 -13.77 8.81
C VAL A 826 23.22 -12.44 8.48
N LEU A 827 23.20 -12.09 7.20
CA LEU A 827 23.73 -10.82 6.70
C LEU A 827 22.62 -9.81 6.47
N GLY A 828 22.91 -8.55 6.80
CA GLY A 828 22.13 -7.39 6.39
C GLY A 828 22.97 -6.44 5.54
N GLY A 829 22.43 -5.26 5.23
CA GLY A 829 23.19 -4.18 4.58
C GLY A 829 22.44 -3.52 3.42
N PHE A 830 23.18 -3.11 2.38
CA PHE A 830 22.67 -2.29 1.29
C PHE A 830 23.21 -2.73 -0.08
N THR A 831 22.35 -2.72 -1.09
CA THR A 831 22.72 -2.72 -2.50
C THR A 831 23.03 -1.27 -2.92
N LEU A 832 24.19 -1.04 -3.51
CA LEU A 832 24.76 0.26 -3.87
C LEU A 832 24.71 0.48 -5.39
N GLY A 833 24.04 1.56 -5.81
CA GLY A 833 23.92 2.01 -7.20
C GLY A 833 25.06 2.95 -7.63
N TRP A 834 26.30 2.52 -7.39
CA TRP A 834 27.51 3.32 -7.62
C TRP A 834 28.19 3.11 -8.98
N GLN A 835 27.62 2.26 -9.83
CA GLN A 835 28.08 2.01 -11.19
C GLN A 835 27.57 3.09 -12.15
N ARG A 836 28.40 3.50 -13.11
CA ARG A 836 28.02 4.38 -14.22
C ARG A 836 27.47 3.49 -15.34
N ALA A 837 26.16 3.23 -15.26
CA ALA A 837 25.48 2.15 -15.98
C ALA A 837 25.78 2.10 -17.49
N ASP A 838 25.88 3.24 -18.17
CA ASP A 838 26.06 3.26 -19.62
C ASP A 838 27.49 2.92 -20.06
N GLU A 839 28.50 3.35 -19.31
CA GLU A 839 29.92 3.10 -19.65
C GLU A 839 30.31 1.66 -19.34
N LEU A 840 29.94 1.17 -18.15
CA LEU A 840 30.23 -0.19 -17.71
C LEU A 840 29.52 -1.22 -18.59
N LYS A 841 28.27 -0.97 -18.95
CA LYS A 841 27.49 -1.86 -19.83
C LYS A 841 28.13 -1.99 -21.20
N ARG A 842 28.55 -0.88 -21.82
CA ARG A 842 29.22 -0.90 -23.13
C ARG A 842 30.51 -1.69 -23.12
N GLU A 843 31.26 -1.66 -22.01
CA GLU A 843 32.48 -2.47 -21.88
C GLU A 843 32.15 -3.96 -21.75
N LEU A 844 31.22 -4.32 -20.87
CA LEU A 844 30.83 -5.73 -20.65
C LEU A 844 30.19 -6.40 -21.89
N GLU A 845 29.42 -5.65 -22.69
CA GLU A 845 28.75 -6.16 -23.90
C GLU A 845 29.74 -6.52 -25.03
N LYS A 846 31.00 -6.08 -24.97
CA LYS A 846 32.04 -6.49 -25.94
C LYS A 846 32.45 -7.95 -25.77
N HIS A 847 32.43 -8.44 -24.54
CA HIS A 847 32.96 -9.74 -24.19
C HIS A 847 31.89 -10.83 -24.14
N TRP A 848 30.70 -10.51 -23.59
CA TRP A 848 29.64 -11.49 -23.38
C TRP A 848 28.75 -11.68 -24.62
N GLN A 849 28.56 -12.93 -25.04
CA GLN A 849 27.63 -13.29 -26.11
C GLN A 849 26.74 -14.45 -25.68
N LEU A 850 25.43 -14.36 -25.93
CA LEU A 850 24.47 -15.43 -25.68
C LEU A 850 23.95 -15.96 -27.00
N LYS A 851 24.34 -17.18 -27.37
CA LYS A 851 23.79 -17.89 -28.53
C LYS A 851 22.68 -18.82 -28.05
N LYS A 852 21.53 -18.78 -28.73
CA LYS A 852 20.40 -19.65 -28.43
C LYS A 852 20.23 -20.60 -29.59
N THR A 853 20.62 -21.86 -29.42
CA THR A 853 20.43 -22.89 -30.44
C THR A 853 19.06 -23.56 -30.25
N LYS A 854 18.70 -24.46 -31.16
CA LYS A 854 17.43 -25.19 -31.10
C LYS A 854 17.33 -26.06 -29.83
N ASP A 855 18.46 -26.62 -29.39
CA ASP A 855 18.47 -27.64 -28.33
C ASP A 855 19.08 -27.14 -27.01
N ARG A 856 19.91 -26.08 -27.04
CA ARG A 856 20.62 -25.56 -25.86
C ARG A 856 20.79 -24.03 -25.89
N TYR A 857 21.22 -23.47 -24.76
CA TYR A 857 21.72 -22.11 -24.63
C TYR A 857 23.24 -22.17 -24.48
N GLU A 858 23.96 -21.34 -25.21
CA GLU A 858 25.42 -21.29 -25.17
C GLU A 858 25.86 -19.88 -24.82
N ILE A 859 26.58 -19.73 -23.72
CA ILE A 859 27.10 -18.47 -23.23
C ILE A 859 28.58 -18.44 -23.56
N TYR A 860 29.00 -17.41 -24.30
CA TYR A 860 30.38 -17.19 -24.70
C TYR A 860 30.96 -15.95 -24.05
N TRP A 861 32.27 -15.99 -23.79
CA TRP A 861 33.08 -14.84 -23.37
C TRP A 861 34.32 -14.78 -24.25
N ASP A 862 34.50 -13.67 -24.96
CA ASP A 862 35.55 -13.48 -25.98
C ASP A 862 35.62 -14.61 -27.03
N GLY A 863 34.43 -15.09 -27.43
CA GLY A 863 34.29 -16.16 -28.42
C GLY A 863 34.52 -17.57 -27.89
N GLU A 864 34.92 -17.74 -26.62
CA GLU A 864 35.08 -19.04 -25.97
C GLU A 864 33.82 -19.44 -25.19
N LEU A 865 33.41 -20.72 -25.28
CA LEU A 865 32.21 -21.23 -24.62
C LEU A 865 32.42 -21.30 -23.10
N VAL A 866 31.62 -20.54 -22.35
CA VAL A 866 31.63 -20.50 -20.88
C VAL A 866 30.66 -21.54 -20.33
N TYR A 867 29.38 -21.51 -20.73
CA TYR A 867 28.39 -22.50 -20.30
C TYR A 867 27.53 -22.92 -21.47
N ALA A 868 27.21 -24.22 -21.54
CA ALA A 868 26.09 -24.71 -22.33
C ALA A 868 25.00 -25.20 -21.37
N LEU A 869 23.76 -24.76 -21.59
CA LEU A 869 22.59 -25.14 -20.78
C LEU A 869 21.54 -25.79 -21.68
N ASP A 870 20.85 -26.83 -21.23
CA ASP A 870 19.69 -27.35 -21.99
C ASP A 870 18.49 -26.40 -21.92
N LYS A 871 17.35 -26.76 -22.54
CA LYS A 871 16.12 -25.95 -22.48
C LYS A 871 15.45 -25.92 -21.10
N ARG A 872 15.81 -26.85 -20.22
CA ARG A 872 15.43 -26.89 -18.80
C ARG A 872 16.48 -26.21 -17.92
N GLU A 873 17.46 -25.54 -18.52
CA GLU A 873 18.52 -24.77 -17.86
C GLU A 873 19.54 -25.60 -17.08
N ASN A 874 19.56 -26.92 -17.29
CA ASN A 874 20.59 -27.78 -16.72
C ASN A 874 21.91 -27.53 -17.43
N VAL A 875 23.01 -27.46 -16.67
CA VAL A 875 24.35 -27.30 -17.21
C VAL A 875 24.76 -28.57 -17.97
N LEU A 876 24.93 -28.42 -19.29
CA LEU A 876 25.46 -29.43 -20.20
C LEU A 876 26.99 -29.37 -20.30
N GLN A 877 27.56 -28.17 -20.13
CA GLN A 877 29.00 -27.96 -20.21
C GLN A 877 29.43 -26.80 -19.30
N GLU A 878 30.48 -27.03 -18.52
CA GLU A 878 31.12 -26.05 -17.64
C GLU A 878 32.38 -25.44 -18.27
N PRO A 879 32.78 -24.22 -17.86
CA PRO A 879 33.98 -23.58 -18.39
C PRO A 879 35.22 -24.27 -17.84
N SER A 880 36.32 -24.25 -18.59
CA SER A 880 37.61 -24.67 -18.05
C SER A 880 38.04 -23.78 -16.89
N ALA A 881 38.81 -24.32 -15.94
CA ALA A 881 39.36 -23.55 -14.82
C ALA A 881 40.18 -22.33 -15.29
N ALA A 882 40.89 -22.47 -16.42
CA ALA A 882 41.64 -21.38 -17.06
C ALA A 882 40.73 -20.27 -17.59
N LEU A 883 39.62 -20.60 -18.26
CA LEU A 883 38.64 -19.62 -18.74
C LEU A 883 37.94 -18.93 -17.56
N LYS A 884 37.51 -19.69 -16.54
CA LYS A 884 36.90 -19.16 -15.31
C LYS A 884 37.82 -18.15 -14.62
N LYS A 885 39.13 -18.45 -14.55
CA LYS A 885 40.15 -17.54 -13.99
C LYS A 885 40.31 -16.26 -14.84
N ARG A 886 40.38 -16.36 -16.17
CA ARG A 886 40.49 -15.17 -17.05
C ARG A 886 39.27 -14.26 -16.94
N VAL A 887 38.06 -14.84 -16.96
CA VAL A 887 36.81 -14.11 -16.76
C VAL A 887 36.84 -13.37 -15.42
N PHE A 888 37.25 -14.03 -14.34
CA PHE A 888 37.32 -13.40 -13.02
C PHE A 888 38.35 -12.25 -12.97
N GLU A 889 39.57 -12.47 -13.47
CA GLU A 889 40.63 -11.45 -13.48
C GLU A 889 40.25 -10.21 -14.31
N PHE A 890 39.53 -10.38 -15.41
CA PHE A 890 39.00 -9.26 -16.19
C PHE A 890 38.02 -8.42 -15.35
N HIS A 891 37.03 -9.06 -14.71
CA HIS A 891 36.06 -8.34 -13.88
C HIS A 891 36.71 -7.72 -12.64
N LYS A 892 37.76 -8.35 -12.09
CA LYS A 892 38.55 -7.79 -10.99
C LYS A 892 39.27 -6.50 -11.39
N LYS A 893 39.85 -6.43 -12.60
CA LYS A 893 40.43 -5.19 -13.14
C LYS A 893 39.37 -4.11 -13.34
N LEU A 894 38.22 -4.49 -13.92
CA LEU A 894 37.10 -3.59 -14.17
C LEU A 894 36.51 -3.01 -12.87
N ALA A 895 36.41 -3.84 -11.84
CA ALA A 895 35.94 -3.45 -10.51
C ALA A 895 36.83 -2.39 -9.84
N MET A 896 38.10 -2.31 -10.18
CA MET A 896 39.05 -1.33 -9.61
C MET A 896 39.29 -0.11 -10.50
N ASP A 897 38.72 -0.09 -11.72
CA ASP A 897 38.92 1.01 -12.67
C ASP A 897 37.97 2.19 -12.35
N PRO A 898 38.50 3.35 -11.91
CA PRO A 898 37.68 4.46 -11.44
C PRO A 898 36.74 5.01 -12.51
N ARG A 899 37.00 4.80 -13.81
CA ARG A 899 36.15 5.29 -14.92
C ARG A 899 34.69 4.85 -14.79
N PHE A 900 34.46 3.62 -14.32
CA PHE A 900 33.14 3.00 -14.29
C PHE A 900 32.35 3.21 -13.00
N TRP A 901 32.94 3.85 -11.99
CA TRP A 901 32.37 3.95 -10.65
C TRP A 901 32.25 5.41 -10.19
N LYS A 902 31.28 5.67 -9.31
CA LYS A 902 31.07 6.96 -8.65
C LYS A 902 31.94 7.13 -7.39
N ILE A 903 32.64 6.08 -7.00
CA ILE A 903 33.40 5.96 -5.76
C ILE A 903 34.80 5.44 -6.05
N ASP A 904 35.77 5.87 -5.27
CA ASP A 904 37.10 5.29 -5.27
C ASP A 904 37.06 3.98 -4.48
N MET A 905 37.29 2.87 -5.18
CA MET A 905 37.22 1.53 -4.62
C MET A 905 38.34 1.25 -3.60
N ASN A 906 39.39 2.06 -3.56
CA ASN A 906 40.49 1.95 -2.61
C ASN A 906 40.26 2.74 -1.32
N THR A 907 39.46 3.82 -1.34
CA THR A 907 39.29 4.70 -0.17
C THR A 907 37.85 4.75 0.35
N GLY A 908 36.86 4.42 -0.49
CA GLY A 908 35.44 4.57 -0.22
C GLY A 908 34.92 5.99 -0.31
N GLU A 909 35.72 6.89 -0.88
CA GLU A 909 35.39 8.30 -1.07
C GLU A 909 34.74 8.55 -2.43
N GLU A 910 33.81 9.50 -2.48
CA GLU A 910 33.11 9.83 -3.71
C GLU A 910 34.07 10.47 -4.74
N LEU A 911 34.08 9.98 -5.98
CA LEU A 911 34.95 10.51 -7.04
C LEU A 911 34.41 11.83 -7.56
N LYS A 912 35.24 12.87 -7.50
CA LYS A 912 34.98 14.17 -8.12
C LYS A 912 35.28 14.10 -9.62
N ARG A 913 34.39 14.66 -10.46
CA ARG A 913 34.56 14.70 -11.92
C ARG A 913 34.39 16.13 -12.43
N LYS A 914 35.17 16.50 -13.45
CA LYS A 914 35.10 17.82 -14.10
C LYS A 914 33.71 18.05 -14.71
N GLY A 915 32.94 18.93 -14.09
CA GLY A 915 31.72 19.49 -14.67
C GLY A 915 32.02 20.72 -15.53
N SER A 916 30.98 21.26 -16.17
CA SER A 916 31.08 22.45 -17.03
C SER A 916 31.39 23.75 -16.29
N VAL A 917 31.12 23.80 -14.97
CA VAL A 917 31.31 25.00 -14.13
C VAL A 917 32.20 24.70 -12.90
N ARG A 918 32.02 23.54 -12.25
CA ARG A 918 32.86 23.03 -11.14
C ARG A 918 32.90 21.51 -11.14
N ASP A 919 33.80 20.92 -10.35
CA ASP A 919 33.83 19.48 -10.12
C ASP A 919 32.57 18.99 -9.38
N GLU A 920 31.85 18.04 -9.97
CA GLU A 920 30.62 17.47 -9.43
C GLU A 920 30.85 16.08 -8.82
N VAL A 921 30.04 15.76 -7.80
CA VAL A 921 29.99 14.43 -7.17
C VAL A 921 28.65 13.80 -7.48
N GLU A 922 28.66 12.63 -8.11
CA GLU A 922 27.45 11.90 -8.46
C GLU A 922 26.86 11.16 -7.24
N LYS A 923 25.55 11.29 -7.01
CA LYS A 923 24.87 10.65 -5.87
C LYS A 923 24.85 9.12 -5.99
N ILE A 924 25.08 8.44 -4.87
CA ILE A 924 25.02 6.98 -4.75
C ILE A 924 23.69 6.57 -4.09
N PHE A 925 22.75 6.13 -4.92
CA PHE A 925 21.47 5.59 -4.45
C PHE A 925 21.61 4.17 -3.97
N CYS A 926 20.93 3.85 -2.88
CA CYS A 926 21.02 2.55 -2.22
C CYS A 926 19.64 1.93 -2.00
N VAL A 927 19.62 0.61 -1.88
CA VAL A 927 18.43 -0.17 -1.50
C VAL A 927 18.83 -1.08 -0.34
N GLN A 928 18.07 -1.05 0.75
CA GLN A 928 18.35 -1.93 1.90
C GLN A 928 18.10 -3.38 1.51
N LYS A 929 19.04 -4.28 1.85
CA LYS A 929 18.93 -5.71 1.54
C LYS A 929 17.99 -6.44 2.50
N THR A 930 17.32 -7.46 1.99
CA THR A 930 16.70 -8.52 2.81
C THR A 930 17.79 -9.33 3.52
N ARG A 931 17.42 -10.10 4.55
CA ARG A 931 18.39 -10.95 5.26
C ARG A 931 18.94 -12.01 4.28
N GLU A 932 20.26 -12.08 4.16
CA GLU A 932 20.98 -13.01 3.27
C GLU A 932 21.74 -14.08 4.09
N PRO A 933 22.04 -15.27 3.53
CA PRO A 933 22.79 -16.33 4.21
C PRO A 933 24.21 -15.90 4.60
N TYR A 934 24.72 -16.42 5.72
CA TYR A 934 26.03 -16.05 6.27
C TYR A 934 27.19 -16.35 5.31
N GLU A 935 27.06 -17.41 4.52
CA GLU A 935 28.03 -17.91 3.54
C GLU A 935 28.38 -16.86 2.48
N TRP A 936 27.49 -15.89 2.22
CA TRP A 936 27.70 -14.82 1.25
C TRP A 936 28.82 -13.84 1.66
N LEU A 937 29.27 -13.85 2.92
CA LEU A 937 30.44 -13.08 3.37
C LEU A 937 31.73 -13.50 2.66
N SER A 938 31.82 -14.77 2.23
CA SER A 938 33.03 -15.37 1.66
C SER A 938 32.92 -15.69 0.17
N VAL A 939 31.81 -15.31 -0.47
CA VAL A 939 31.60 -15.61 -1.90
C VAL A 939 32.49 -14.71 -2.74
N GLU A 940 33.51 -15.29 -3.36
CA GLU A 940 34.38 -14.62 -4.33
C GLU A 940 34.57 -15.52 -5.54
N GLY A 941 34.58 -14.94 -6.74
CA GLY A 941 34.78 -15.67 -7.99
C GLY A 941 33.51 -15.77 -8.85
N VAL A 942 33.52 -16.77 -9.75
CA VAL A 942 32.45 -17.01 -10.73
C VAL A 942 31.54 -18.13 -10.22
N THR A 943 30.26 -17.83 -9.98
CA THR A 943 29.21 -18.78 -9.59
C THR A 943 28.43 -19.28 -10.80
N LYS A 944 27.63 -20.33 -10.64
CA LYS A 944 26.82 -20.87 -11.74
C LYS A 944 25.60 -19.98 -12.08
N PRO A 945 25.04 -20.08 -13.31
CA PRO A 945 23.70 -19.57 -13.61
C PRO A 945 22.61 -20.21 -12.72
N ARG A 946 21.51 -19.48 -12.48
CA ARG A 946 20.65 -19.56 -11.27
C ARG A 946 19.76 -20.82 -11.09
N GLU A 947 19.96 -21.93 -11.80
CA GLU A 947 19.08 -23.12 -11.63
C GLU A 947 19.80 -24.45 -11.34
N VAL A 948 21.10 -24.45 -11.02
CA VAL A 948 21.79 -25.72 -10.71
C VAL A 948 21.92 -26.03 -9.21
N GLU A 949 21.83 -25.05 -8.32
CA GLU A 949 21.87 -25.23 -6.85
C GLU A 949 21.53 -23.87 -6.19
N PRO A 950 21.31 -23.77 -4.87
CA PRO A 950 21.06 -22.49 -4.17
C PRO A 950 22.33 -21.60 -4.11
N GLU A 951 23.12 -21.58 -5.18
CA GLU A 951 24.30 -20.73 -5.29
C GLU A 951 23.92 -19.25 -5.49
N PRO A 952 24.60 -18.33 -4.79
CA PRO A 952 24.40 -16.89 -4.95
C PRO A 952 24.57 -16.39 -6.39
N GLY A 953 23.63 -15.54 -6.81
CA GLY A 953 23.96 -14.40 -7.67
C GLY A 953 24.07 -14.63 -9.18
N GLY A 954 23.78 -15.81 -9.73
CA GLY A 954 23.60 -15.98 -11.18
C GLY A 954 22.34 -15.27 -11.71
N THR A 955 22.31 -14.97 -13.01
CA THR A 955 21.04 -14.79 -13.75
C THR A 955 20.62 -16.11 -14.36
N ARG A 956 19.50 -16.11 -15.08
CA ARG A 956 19.06 -17.25 -15.89
C ARG A 956 20.14 -17.80 -16.83
N PHE A 957 20.99 -16.94 -17.38
CA PHE A 957 21.98 -17.33 -18.39
C PHE A 957 23.42 -16.97 -18.03
N PHE A 958 23.64 -15.83 -17.38
CA PHE A 958 24.99 -15.38 -17.04
C PHE A 958 25.35 -15.79 -15.62
N PRO A 959 26.58 -16.26 -15.39
CA PRO A 959 27.09 -16.54 -14.06
C PRO A 959 27.10 -15.29 -13.19
N GLY A 960 27.05 -15.47 -11.87
CA GLY A 960 27.34 -14.41 -10.93
C GLY A 960 28.85 -14.26 -10.81
N ILE A 961 29.36 -13.03 -10.86
CA ILE A 961 30.79 -12.77 -10.66
C ILE A 961 30.92 -11.82 -9.48
N PHE A 962 31.43 -12.34 -8.36
CA PHE A 962 31.59 -11.62 -7.12
C PHE A 962 33.05 -11.22 -6.97
N VAL A 963 33.31 -9.92 -7.02
CA VAL A 963 34.63 -9.34 -6.79
C VAL A 963 34.62 -8.65 -5.44
N GLU A 964 35.43 -9.14 -4.49
CA GLU A 964 35.65 -8.45 -3.23
C GLU A 964 36.37 -7.12 -3.47
N VAL A 965 35.73 -6.03 -3.06
CA VAL A 965 36.33 -4.69 -3.04
C VAL A 965 37.14 -4.53 -1.75
N ASP A 966 36.49 -4.79 -0.62
CA ASP A 966 37.10 -4.75 0.70
C ASP A 966 36.34 -5.65 1.69
N SER A 967 37.03 -6.09 2.72
CA SER A 967 36.48 -6.87 3.81
C SER A 967 37.23 -6.57 5.10
N GLY A 968 36.56 -6.77 6.23
CA GLY A 968 37.18 -6.55 7.51
C GLY A 968 36.17 -6.62 8.64
N THR A 969 36.42 -5.82 9.66
CA THR A 969 35.52 -5.69 10.80
C THR A 969 34.84 -4.34 10.82
N TYR A 970 33.66 -4.26 11.41
CA TYR A 970 32.98 -3.01 11.59
C TYR A 970 32.37 -2.92 12.98
N TYR A 971 32.17 -1.68 13.41
CA TYR A 971 31.46 -1.34 14.63
C TYR A 971 30.17 -0.61 14.26
N PRO A 972 29.00 -1.06 14.76
CA PRO A 972 27.74 -0.38 14.51
C PRO A 972 27.72 0.97 15.25
N GLY A 973 27.56 2.06 14.50
CA GLY A 973 27.24 3.37 15.05
C GLY A 973 25.74 3.52 15.28
N ALA A 974 25.20 4.73 15.09
CA ALA A 974 23.76 4.96 15.19
C ALA A 974 22.92 4.16 14.17
N GLN A 975 22.10 3.24 14.68
CA GLN A 975 21.17 2.41 13.90
C GLN A 975 19.72 2.91 14.02
N LYS A 976 19.37 3.97 13.29
CA LYS A 976 18.00 4.54 13.24
C LYS A 976 17.21 3.99 12.04
N PRO A 977 15.86 4.10 12.03
CA PRO A 977 15.05 3.66 10.87
C PRO A 977 15.38 4.38 9.56
N TYR A 978 15.80 5.64 9.61
CA TYR A 978 16.11 6.49 8.44
C TYR A 978 17.60 6.86 8.34
N PHE A 979 18.45 6.35 9.23
CA PHE A 979 19.88 6.65 9.28
C PHE A 979 20.64 5.45 9.83
N LYS A 980 21.60 4.92 9.06
CA LYS A 980 22.49 3.83 9.49
C LYS A 980 23.93 4.35 9.44
N GLU A 981 24.67 4.14 10.51
CA GLU A 981 26.07 4.54 10.65
C GLU A 981 26.93 3.34 10.96
N TYR A 982 28.05 3.19 10.26
CA TYR A 982 28.99 2.10 10.43
C TYR A 982 30.41 2.67 10.48
N PHE A 983 31.23 2.15 11.39
CA PHE A 983 32.66 2.43 11.45
C PHE A 983 33.39 1.22 10.93
N LEU A 984 34.00 1.36 9.74
CA LEU A 984 34.68 0.28 9.06
C LEU A 984 36.16 0.26 9.48
N ASP A 985 36.66 -0.94 9.73
CA ASP A 985 38.08 -1.27 9.81
C ASP A 985 38.36 -2.39 8.81
N GLY A 986 38.37 -1.99 7.54
CA GLY A 986 38.72 -2.84 6.41
C GLY A 986 40.19 -2.72 6.02
N LYS A 987 40.60 -3.54 5.06
CA LYS A 987 41.96 -3.45 4.48
C LYS A 987 42.14 -2.16 3.69
N LYS A 988 41.05 -1.67 3.07
CA LYS A 988 41.03 -0.46 2.24
C LYS A 988 40.17 0.65 2.85
N TRP A 989 38.93 0.32 3.21
CA TRP A 989 37.94 1.27 3.67
C TRP A 989 38.00 1.36 5.19
N LYS A 990 38.39 2.54 5.67
CA LYS A 990 38.46 2.86 7.08
C LYS A 990 37.61 4.06 7.44
N GLY A 991 37.10 4.05 8.66
CA GLY A 991 36.36 5.14 9.25
C GLY A 991 34.84 5.05 9.04
N ARG A 992 34.18 6.18 9.26
CA ARG A 992 32.74 6.35 9.31
C ARG A 992 32.13 6.39 7.91
N VAL A 993 31.14 5.53 7.69
CA VAL A 993 30.24 5.57 6.52
C VAL A 993 28.79 5.67 6.98
N VAL A 994 27.96 6.35 6.20
CA VAL A 994 26.57 6.59 6.58
C VAL A 994 25.60 6.34 5.42
N PHE A 995 24.43 5.83 5.78
CA PHE A 995 23.29 5.66 4.90
C PHE A 995 22.13 6.47 5.44
N ARG A 996 21.52 7.33 4.62
CA ARG A 996 20.36 8.14 5.03
C ARG A 996 19.22 8.03 4.05
N LEU A 997 18.02 7.86 4.58
CA LEU A 997 16.79 7.94 3.81
C LEU A 997 16.42 9.41 3.58
N VAL A 998 16.30 9.82 2.31
CA VAL A 998 15.89 11.18 1.92
C VAL A 998 14.61 11.13 1.09
N ALA A 999 13.78 12.17 1.21
CA ALA A 999 12.54 12.29 0.43
C ALA A 999 12.85 12.32 -1.09
N GLY A 1000 12.03 11.62 -1.87
CA GLY A 1000 12.20 11.45 -3.31
C GLY A 1000 12.26 12.77 -4.06
N LEU A 1001 13.19 12.87 -5.03
CA LEU A 1001 13.27 14.01 -5.94
C LEU A 1001 12.13 13.96 -6.95
N GLN A 1002 11.68 15.14 -7.37
CA GLN A 1002 10.66 15.32 -8.40
C GLN A 1002 11.09 14.58 -9.69
N GLY A 1003 10.28 13.62 -10.14
CA GLY A 1003 10.58 12.80 -11.33
C GLY A 1003 11.07 11.37 -11.05
N THR A 1004 11.27 10.97 -9.79
CA THR A 1004 11.56 9.58 -9.42
C THR A 1004 10.28 8.84 -8.99
N LYS A 1005 10.16 7.54 -9.31
CA LYS A 1005 9.00 6.71 -8.93
C LYS A 1005 8.94 6.39 -7.42
N ALA A 1006 10.03 6.62 -6.69
CA ALA A 1006 10.16 6.29 -5.27
C ALA A 1006 9.89 7.52 -4.38
N VAL A 1007 9.08 7.33 -3.33
CA VAL A 1007 8.68 8.38 -2.37
C VAL A 1007 9.84 8.81 -1.45
N ALA A 1008 10.81 7.92 -1.24
CA ALA A 1008 12.07 8.17 -0.54
C ALA A 1008 13.18 7.26 -1.09
N ASN A 1009 14.44 7.69 -1.02
CA ASN A 1009 15.60 6.93 -1.47
C ASN A 1009 16.68 6.90 -0.39
N TRP A 1010 17.37 5.77 -0.22
CA TRP A 1010 18.57 5.71 0.61
C TRP A 1010 19.76 6.27 -0.17
N LEU A 1011 20.58 7.08 0.49
CA LEU A 1011 21.84 7.61 -0.03
C LEU A 1011 22.99 7.13 0.84
N TYR A 1012 24.09 6.75 0.20
CA TYR A 1012 25.38 6.46 0.83
C TYR A 1012 26.31 7.66 0.66
N TRP A 1013 27.11 7.96 1.69
CA TRP A 1013 28.35 8.73 1.55
C TRP A 1013 29.31 8.44 2.71
N LYS A 1014 30.59 8.81 2.52
CA LYS A 1014 31.62 8.81 3.56
C LYS A 1014 31.81 10.28 4.01
N PRO A 1015 31.37 10.66 5.22
CA PRO A 1015 31.48 12.06 5.66
C PRO A 1015 32.93 12.47 5.91
N ASP A 1016 33.29 13.72 5.64
CA ASP A 1016 34.59 14.28 6.07
C ASP A 1016 34.68 14.31 7.60
N ASP A 1017 33.56 14.62 8.28
CA ASP A 1017 33.44 14.55 9.74
C ASP A 1017 33.25 13.10 10.23
N GLN A 1018 34.32 12.59 10.86
CA GLN A 1018 34.41 11.25 11.41
C GLN A 1018 33.82 11.13 12.83
N THR A 1019 33.23 12.20 13.38
CA THR A 1019 32.61 12.21 14.70
C THR A 1019 31.42 11.25 14.77
N PRO A 1020 31.36 10.33 15.77
CA PRO A 1020 30.21 9.48 15.98
C PRO A 1020 28.94 10.25 16.25
N TYR A 1021 27.83 9.84 15.60
CA TYR A 1021 26.55 10.54 15.75
C TYR A 1021 26.12 10.68 17.21
N VAL A 1022 26.40 9.70 18.08
CA VAL A 1022 26.07 9.72 19.52
C VAL A 1022 26.69 10.91 20.27
N LEU A 1023 27.81 11.46 19.78
CA LEU A 1023 28.51 12.62 20.34
C LEU A 1023 28.14 13.93 19.64
N SER A 1024 27.32 13.89 18.58
CA SER A 1024 26.90 15.10 17.87
C SER A 1024 25.99 15.98 18.74
N ALA A 1025 26.05 17.30 18.52
CA ALA A 1025 25.14 18.25 19.18
C ALA A 1025 23.66 17.85 18.99
N ARG A 1026 23.33 17.26 17.84
CA ARG A 1026 22.00 16.76 17.52
C ARG A 1026 21.58 15.57 18.40
N ALA A 1027 22.42 14.55 18.56
CA ALA A 1027 22.11 13.42 19.44
C ALA A 1027 21.92 13.86 20.91
N VAL A 1028 22.69 14.86 21.35
CA VAL A 1028 22.54 15.47 22.67
C VAL A 1028 21.16 16.11 22.83
N ARG A 1029 20.74 16.93 21.86
CA ARG A 1029 19.42 17.58 21.87
C ARG A 1029 18.27 16.59 21.81
N ASP A 1030 18.39 15.58 20.96
CA ASP A 1030 17.36 14.57 20.75
C ASP A 1030 17.24 13.57 21.90
N ASN A 1031 18.10 13.69 22.93
CA ASN A 1031 18.25 12.71 24.01
C ASN A 1031 18.40 11.28 23.48
N TRP A 1032 19.06 11.16 22.33
CA TRP A 1032 19.22 9.89 21.65
C TRP A 1032 20.34 9.09 22.32
N LEU A 1033 20.04 7.83 22.61
CA LEU A 1033 20.99 6.85 23.13
C LEU A 1033 20.83 5.56 22.31
N PRO A 1034 21.92 4.80 22.12
CA PRO A 1034 21.82 3.47 21.53
C PRO A 1034 21.06 2.52 22.45
N SER A 1035 20.39 1.52 21.86
CA SER A 1035 19.70 0.46 22.60
C SER A 1035 20.69 -0.39 23.40
N GLU A 1036 21.86 -0.68 22.82
CA GLU A 1036 22.94 -1.44 23.42
C GLU A 1036 24.31 -0.84 23.03
N GLY A 1037 25.30 -0.97 23.91
CA GLY A 1037 26.67 -0.48 23.69
C GLY A 1037 26.81 1.04 23.66
N SER A 1038 27.95 1.52 23.17
CA SER A 1038 28.29 2.95 23.07
C SER A 1038 27.82 3.61 21.77
N ALA A 1039 27.57 2.81 20.72
CA ALA A 1039 27.48 3.26 19.32
C ALA A 1039 28.72 4.04 18.84
N MET A 1040 29.88 3.75 19.42
CA MET A 1040 31.19 4.27 19.04
C MET A 1040 32.14 3.10 18.77
N PRO A 1041 33.15 3.27 17.90
CA PRO A 1041 34.22 2.28 17.76
C PRO A 1041 35.18 2.36 18.97
N PRO A 1042 35.98 1.30 19.25
CA PRO A 1042 36.86 1.23 20.43
C PRO A 1042 37.84 2.40 20.56
N GLU A 1043 38.35 2.91 19.43
CA GLU A 1043 39.24 4.10 19.38
C GLU A 1043 38.58 5.37 19.94
N TRP A 1044 37.26 5.48 19.87
CA TRP A 1044 36.49 6.59 20.43
C TRP A 1044 36.11 6.32 21.88
N GLU A 1045 35.83 5.06 22.24
CA GLU A 1045 35.62 4.66 23.65
C GLU A 1045 36.86 4.92 24.50
N ALA A 1046 38.06 4.63 23.96
CA ALA A 1046 39.35 4.81 24.65
C ALA A 1046 39.70 6.29 24.91
N LYS A 1047 39.10 7.24 24.16
CA LYS A 1047 39.28 8.68 24.39
C LYS A 1047 38.52 9.19 25.61
N LEU A 1048 37.61 8.39 26.17
CA LEU A 1048 36.82 8.73 27.34
C LEU A 1048 37.34 7.96 28.57
N PRO A 1049 37.49 8.64 29.73
CA PRO A 1049 37.80 7.96 30.97
C PRO A 1049 36.61 7.09 31.42
N GLU A 1050 36.88 6.05 32.22
CA GLU A 1050 35.92 5.00 32.54
C GLU A 1050 34.66 5.53 33.25
N GLU A 1051 34.80 6.58 34.07
CA GLU A 1051 33.69 7.26 34.74
C GLU A 1051 32.70 7.92 33.77
N LEU A 1052 33.12 8.21 32.52
CA LEU A 1052 32.29 8.80 31.47
C LEU A 1052 31.75 7.75 30.48
N HIS A 1053 31.97 6.46 30.73
CA HIS A 1053 31.44 5.35 29.92
C HIS A 1053 29.93 5.20 30.13
N PHE A 1054 29.15 6.07 29.49
CA PHE A 1054 27.70 6.14 29.67
C PHE A 1054 26.97 4.84 29.32
N TRP A 1055 27.55 3.96 28.50
CA TRP A 1055 26.96 2.66 28.15
C TRP A 1055 27.05 1.62 29.27
N LYS A 1056 27.92 1.81 30.28
CA LYS A 1056 28.02 0.96 31.47
C LYS A 1056 26.99 1.29 32.56
N ALA A 1057 26.37 2.48 32.50
CA ALA A 1057 25.32 2.84 33.46
C ALA A 1057 24.03 2.05 33.15
N SER A 1058 23.33 1.57 34.18
CA SER A 1058 22.04 0.86 34.01
C SER A 1058 20.86 1.81 33.84
N ASP A 1059 20.89 2.97 34.50
CA ASP A 1059 19.81 3.97 34.47
C ASP A 1059 19.91 4.94 33.29
N ARG A 1060 18.79 5.13 32.57
CA ARG A 1060 18.71 5.96 31.36
C ARG A 1060 19.01 7.44 31.62
N LYS A 1061 18.58 7.98 32.76
CA LYS A 1061 18.83 9.40 33.10
C LYS A 1061 20.32 9.61 33.33
N LYS A 1062 20.96 8.70 34.06
CA LYS A 1062 22.42 8.65 34.25
C LYS A 1062 23.17 8.46 32.92
N LYS A 1063 22.69 7.59 32.00
CA LYS A 1063 23.29 7.46 30.65
C LYS A 1063 23.31 8.80 29.89
N LEU A 1064 22.20 9.54 29.89
CA LEU A 1064 22.12 10.84 29.21
C LEU A 1064 23.09 11.87 29.79
N GLU A 1065 23.15 11.93 31.11
CA GLU A 1065 24.03 12.84 31.85
C GLU A 1065 25.50 12.54 31.55
N LEU A 1066 25.93 11.28 31.71
CA LEU A 1066 27.28 10.84 31.41
C LEU A 1066 27.64 11.06 29.93
N ARG A 1067 26.71 10.82 29.00
CA ARG A 1067 26.92 11.09 27.56
C ARG A 1067 27.11 12.59 27.28
N LYS A 1068 26.43 13.47 28.01
CA LYS A 1068 26.62 14.93 27.89
C LYS A 1068 28.00 15.34 28.39
N LEU A 1069 28.39 14.85 29.57
CA LEU A 1069 29.71 15.08 30.15
C LEU A 1069 30.84 14.53 29.26
N ALA A 1070 30.64 13.36 28.64
CA ALA A 1070 31.57 12.78 27.68
C ALA A 1070 31.82 13.71 26.47
N ARG A 1071 30.78 14.32 25.90
CA ARG A 1071 30.95 15.31 24.81
C ARG A 1071 31.70 16.55 25.30
N GLU A 1072 31.30 17.11 26.44
CA GLU A 1072 31.94 18.31 27.02
C GLU A 1072 33.42 18.08 27.32
N TYR A 1073 33.76 16.89 27.84
CA TYR A 1073 35.13 16.45 28.05
C TYR A 1073 35.95 16.43 26.75
N LEU A 1074 35.40 15.85 25.68
CA LEU A 1074 36.07 15.77 24.38
C LEU A 1074 36.24 17.14 23.71
N ILE A 1075 35.30 18.07 23.90
CA ILE A 1075 35.46 19.47 23.45
C ILE A 1075 36.58 20.16 24.23
N LYS A 1076 36.62 20.00 25.55
CA LYS A 1076 37.67 20.57 26.41
C LYS A 1076 39.06 20.02 26.08
N LYS A 1077 39.14 18.79 25.60
CA LYS A 1077 40.38 18.15 25.12
C LYS A 1077 40.73 18.49 23.66
N GLU A 1078 39.98 19.39 23.03
CA GLU A 1078 40.14 19.79 21.63
C GLU A 1078 40.03 18.60 20.64
N VAL A 1079 39.38 17.52 21.06
CA VAL A 1079 39.07 16.35 20.22
C VAL A 1079 37.80 16.58 19.40
N LEU A 1080 36.90 17.45 19.87
CA LEU A 1080 35.69 17.91 19.20
C LEU A 1080 35.68 19.45 19.09
N SER A 1081 35.22 20.01 17.98
CA SER A 1081 35.02 21.46 17.81
C SER A 1081 33.75 21.97 18.51
N ALA A 1082 33.76 23.23 18.94
CA ALA A 1082 32.57 23.94 19.41
C ALA A 1082 31.67 24.37 18.24
N ASP A 1083 30.37 24.54 18.46
CA ASP A 1083 29.40 24.92 17.43
C ASP A 1083 29.53 26.45 17.09
N ASP A 1084 29.64 26.82 15.80
CA ASP A 1084 29.87 28.22 15.35
C ASP A 1084 28.61 29.12 15.50
N GLU A 1085 28.73 30.21 16.26
CA GLU A 1085 27.68 31.23 16.44
C GLU A 1085 28.04 32.52 15.66
N VAL A 1086 27.20 32.90 14.68
CA VAL A 1086 27.40 34.06 13.78
C VAL A 1086 26.27 35.09 13.92
N ASP A 1087 26.45 36.32 13.42
CA ASP A 1087 25.38 37.34 13.42
C ASP A 1087 24.48 37.24 12.19
N PHE A 1088 23.20 37.62 12.34
CA PHE A 1088 22.28 37.85 11.24
C PHE A 1088 21.56 39.20 11.28
N VAL A 1089 21.24 39.73 10.10
CA VAL A 1089 20.49 40.98 9.91
C VAL A 1089 19.49 40.80 8.77
N LEU A 1090 18.24 41.24 8.98
CA LEU A 1090 17.17 41.28 7.98
C LEU A 1090 16.78 42.75 7.71
N THR A 1091 16.77 43.16 6.44
CA THR A 1091 16.38 44.50 6.01
C THR A 1091 15.25 44.49 4.99
N HIS A 1092 14.50 45.59 4.96
CA HIS A 1092 13.46 45.91 3.98
C HIS A 1092 13.83 47.19 3.26
N ARG A 1093 13.81 47.14 1.93
CA ARG A 1093 14.11 48.29 1.08
C ARG A 1093 12.89 48.65 0.25
N TYR A 1094 12.57 49.95 0.16
CA TYR A 1094 11.47 50.45 -0.65
C TYR A 1094 11.78 51.82 -1.27
N TRP A 1095 11.15 52.15 -2.40
CA TRP A 1095 11.19 53.48 -3.03
C TRP A 1095 9.87 53.80 -3.74
N GLN A 1096 9.64 55.09 -4.02
CA GLN A 1096 8.45 55.54 -4.72
C GLN A 1096 8.52 55.13 -6.21
N GLY A 1097 7.53 54.37 -6.69
CA GLY A 1097 7.45 53.91 -8.08
C GLY A 1097 7.08 55.01 -9.08
N GLN A 1098 7.29 54.78 -10.37
CA GLN A 1098 6.87 55.68 -11.45
C GLN A 1098 5.34 55.63 -11.60
N TYR A 1099 4.67 56.78 -11.70
CA TYR A 1099 3.20 56.86 -11.82
C TYR A 1099 2.72 56.25 -13.15
N VAL A 1100 2.18 55.03 -13.07
CA VAL A 1100 1.36 54.40 -14.12
C VAL A 1100 0.15 53.79 -13.40
N VAL A 1101 -1.05 53.96 -13.96
CA VAL A 1101 -2.36 53.66 -13.35
C VAL A 1101 -2.35 52.35 -12.54
N ARG A 1102 -2.55 52.46 -11.21
CA ARG A 1102 -2.42 51.45 -10.12
C ARG A 1102 -1.00 51.22 -9.57
N GLY A 1103 -0.35 52.29 -9.09
CA GLY A 1103 0.97 52.25 -8.46
C GLY A 1103 1.01 51.53 -7.10
N LEU A 1104 1.66 50.37 -7.06
CA LEU A 1104 2.15 49.74 -5.84
C LEU A 1104 3.62 50.16 -5.61
N PRO A 1105 4.06 50.39 -4.36
CA PRO A 1105 5.47 50.60 -4.06
C PRO A 1105 6.29 49.37 -4.50
N VAL A 1106 7.50 49.60 -5.04
CA VAL A 1106 8.45 48.51 -5.28
C VAL A 1106 9.23 48.30 -3.98
N GLU A 1107 9.11 47.10 -3.41
CA GLU A 1107 9.76 46.70 -2.17
C GLU A 1107 10.48 45.37 -2.32
N ASP A 1108 11.60 45.21 -1.61
CA ASP A 1108 12.35 43.96 -1.53
C ASP A 1108 13.03 43.75 -0.18
N TYR A 1109 13.32 42.49 0.15
CA TYR A 1109 13.81 42.07 1.47
C TYR A 1109 15.19 41.41 1.35
N HIS A 1110 16.08 41.62 2.31
CA HIS A 1110 17.42 41.04 2.28
C HIS A 1110 17.81 40.48 3.65
N ILE A 1111 18.45 39.31 3.68
CA ILE A 1111 18.97 38.71 4.91
C ILE A 1111 20.47 38.36 4.78
N LYS A 1112 21.26 38.75 5.78
CA LYS A 1112 22.67 38.38 5.96
C LYS A 1112 22.79 37.42 7.13
N ILE A 1113 23.50 36.30 6.97
CA ILE A 1113 23.79 35.32 8.03
C ILE A 1113 25.27 34.93 7.90
N GLY A 1114 26.13 35.45 8.79
CA GLY A 1114 27.58 35.31 8.64
C GLY A 1114 28.07 35.76 7.24
N LYS A 1115 28.65 34.83 6.49
CA LYS A 1115 29.14 35.04 5.10
C LYS A 1115 28.04 35.04 4.03
N HIS A 1116 26.84 34.53 4.34
CA HIS A 1116 25.77 34.35 3.36
C HIS A 1116 24.89 35.60 3.25
N ARG A 1117 24.57 36.01 2.02
CA ARG A 1117 23.67 37.14 1.73
C ARG A 1117 22.60 36.67 0.75
N PHE A 1118 21.34 36.95 1.06
CA PHE A 1118 20.19 36.55 0.25
C PHE A 1118 19.24 37.71 0.01
N HIS A 1119 18.76 37.84 -1.22
CA HIS A 1119 17.61 38.66 -1.60
C HIS A 1119 16.36 37.79 -1.55
N LEU A 1120 15.32 38.25 -0.86
CA LEU A 1120 14.08 37.52 -0.60
C LEU A 1120 12.92 38.19 -1.33
N ASP A 1121 12.07 37.37 -1.97
CA ASP A 1121 10.89 37.87 -2.70
C ASP A 1121 9.73 38.28 -1.78
N LYS A 1122 9.78 37.92 -0.48
CA LYS A 1122 8.73 38.18 0.51
C LYS A 1122 9.33 38.41 1.90
N ASP A 1123 8.59 39.13 2.75
CA ASP A 1123 8.93 39.35 4.16
C ASP A 1123 8.88 38.02 4.96
N PRO A 1124 10.01 37.55 5.52
CA PRO A 1124 10.04 36.33 6.33
C PRO A 1124 9.52 36.52 7.77
N THR A 1125 9.19 37.74 8.20
CA THR A 1125 8.66 38.03 9.55
C THR A 1125 7.16 37.87 9.68
N HIS A 1126 6.45 37.71 8.55
CA HIS A 1126 5.01 37.42 8.49
C HIS A 1126 4.73 35.92 8.30
N LYS A 1127 3.50 35.55 7.91
CA LYS A 1127 3.10 34.15 7.70
C LYS A 1127 3.96 33.51 6.61
N PHE A 1128 4.88 32.64 7.02
CA PHE A 1128 5.73 31.88 6.10
C PHE A 1128 4.85 31.07 5.11
N PRO A 1129 5.01 31.25 3.79
CA PRO A 1129 4.22 30.54 2.79
C PRO A 1129 4.55 29.04 2.77
N GLU A 1130 3.57 28.19 2.45
CA GLU A 1130 3.73 26.71 2.44
C GLU A 1130 4.86 26.24 1.49
N HIS A 1131 5.05 26.95 0.37
CA HIS A 1131 6.09 26.64 -0.60
C HIS A 1131 7.47 27.21 -0.26
N GLY A 1132 7.60 28.04 0.78
CA GLY A 1132 8.83 28.76 1.15
C GLY A 1132 8.96 30.11 0.43
N ILE A 1133 9.94 30.90 0.87
CA ILE A 1133 10.29 32.21 0.31
C ILE A 1133 11.44 32.00 -0.67
N SER A 1134 11.36 32.60 -1.86
CA SER A 1134 12.44 32.53 -2.84
C SER A 1134 13.60 33.40 -2.36
N ALA A 1135 14.81 32.86 -2.37
CA ALA A 1135 16.01 33.47 -1.82
C ALA A 1135 17.14 33.43 -2.86
N LEU A 1136 17.43 34.54 -3.52
CA LEU A 1136 18.54 34.65 -4.46
C LEU A 1136 19.83 35.00 -3.71
N GLN A 1137 20.85 34.14 -3.79
CA GLN A 1137 22.14 34.38 -3.12
C GLN A 1137 23.00 35.36 -3.93
N PHE A 1138 23.69 36.28 -3.24
CA PHE A 1138 24.62 37.21 -3.84
C PHE A 1138 25.87 37.41 -2.96
N HIS A 1139 26.95 37.94 -3.53
CA HIS A 1139 28.25 38.04 -2.84
C HIS A 1139 28.69 39.48 -2.52
N ASP A 1140 28.21 40.46 -3.28
CA ASP A 1140 28.71 41.84 -3.19
C ASP A 1140 27.68 42.81 -2.59
N LYS A 1141 28.16 43.67 -1.67
CA LYS A 1141 27.53 44.88 -1.09
C LYS A 1141 26.81 44.67 0.25
N ASP A 1142 27.54 44.93 1.34
CA ASP A 1142 26.95 45.06 2.69
C ASP A 1142 26.04 46.30 2.84
N GLU A 1143 26.06 47.21 1.86
CA GLU A 1143 25.21 48.42 1.81
C GLU A 1143 23.70 48.12 1.88
N TYR A 1144 23.27 46.93 1.44
CA TYR A 1144 21.87 46.47 1.55
C TYR A 1144 21.41 46.26 3.01
N PHE A 1145 22.36 46.20 3.95
CA PHE A 1145 22.12 45.95 5.37
C PHE A 1145 22.35 47.18 6.25
N ILE A 1146 22.60 48.34 5.63
CA ILE A 1146 22.81 49.62 6.32
C ILE A 1146 21.52 50.43 6.27
N GLU A 1147 20.96 50.75 7.43
CA GLU A 1147 19.74 51.54 7.59
C GLU A 1147 19.89 52.96 7.05
N GLY A 1148 18.81 53.53 6.51
CA GLY A 1148 18.74 54.92 6.07
C GLY A 1148 18.49 55.11 4.57
N GLU A 1149 18.51 56.39 4.16
CA GLU A 1149 18.26 56.84 2.80
C GLU A 1149 19.43 56.51 1.86
N LYS A 1150 19.12 55.97 0.68
CA LYS A 1150 20.05 55.58 -0.37
C LYS A 1150 19.88 56.47 -1.60
N LYS A 1151 20.96 57.15 -1.94
CA LYS A 1151 21.01 58.07 -3.08
C LYS A 1151 20.63 57.37 -4.39
N PRO A 1152 19.91 58.05 -5.29
CA PRO A 1152 19.70 57.57 -6.66
C PRO A 1152 21.01 57.18 -7.34
N GLN A 1153 20.96 56.18 -8.24
CA GLN A 1153 22.10 55.65 -9.00
C GLN A 1153 23.21 55.00 -8.14
N SER A 1154 22.91 54.65 -6.89
CA SER A 1154 23.81 53.84 -6.07
C SER A 1154 23.61 52.36 -6.33
N ALA A 1155 24.59 51.55 -5.91
CA ALA A 1155 24.54 50.09 -6.05
C ALA A 1155 23.27 49.47 -5.41
N VAL A 1156 22.78 50.10 -4.34
CA VAL A 1156 21.57 49.70 -3.59
C VAL A 1156 20.34 50.54 -3.95
N ASN A 1157 20.41 51.41 -4.95
CA ASN A 1157 19.29 52.14 -5.51
C ASN A 1157 19.55 52.46 -7.01
N PRO A 1158 19.19 51.54 -7.93
CA PRO A 1158 19.44 51.73 -9.35
C PRO A 1158 18.52 52.79 -10.00
N ASN A 1159 17.57 53.38 -9.26
CA ASN A 1159 16.70 54.41 -9.77
C ASN A 1159 17.49 55.68 -10.09
N ARG A 1160 17.19 56.33 -11.22
CA ARG A 1160 17.91 57.52 -11.69
C ARG A 1160 17.58 58.79 -10.90
N LYS A 1161 16.40 58.87 -10.26
CA LYS A 1161 15.85 60.13 -9.72
C LYS A 1161 15.30 60.05 -8.30
N ILE A 1162 14.90 58.89 -7.81
CA ILE A 1162 14.15 58.74 -6.54
C ILE A 1162 15.02 58.04 -5.50
N PRO A 1163 15.11 58.54 -4.25
CA PRO A 1163 15.83 57.86 -3.18
C PRO A 1163 15.12 56.56 -2.75
N ALA A 1164 15.90 55.58 -2.29
CA ALA A 1164 15.38 54.36 -1.68
C ALA A 1164 15.66 54.37 -0.18
N TYR A 1165 14.80 53.75 0.61
CA TYR A 1165 14.94 53.69 2.06
C TYR A 1165 15.16 52.25 2.48
N ILE A 1166 16.15 52.00 3.33
CA ILE A 1166 16.40 50.69 3.94
C ILE A 1166 16.10 50.76 5.44
N HIS A 1167 15.27 49.84 5.93
CA HIS A 1167 14.96 49.66 7.36
C HIS A 1167 15.39 48.29 7.84
N VAL A 1168 15.88 48.20 9.07
CA VAL A 1168 16.21 46.91 9.69
C VAL A 1168 14.96 46.30 10.34
N LEU A 1169 14.49 45.18 9.78
CA LEU A 1169 13.31 44.49 10.30
C LEU A 1169 13.61 43.60 11.51
N ASP A 1170 14.78 42.97 11.53
CA ASP A 1170 15.26 42.13 12.64
C ASP A 1170 16.79 41.95 12.62
N ARG A 1171 17.38 41.63 13.76
CA ARG A 1171 18.80 41.29 13.92
C ARG A 1171 19.02 40.38 15.14
N GLY A 1172 20.05 39.54 15.12
CA GLY A 1172 20.38 38.68 16.26
C GLY A 1172 21.53 37.71 15.97
N LYS A 1173 21.70 36.73 16.87
CA LYS A 1173 22.67 35.62 16.69
C LYS A 1173 22.05 34.49 15.87
N ALA A 1174 22.89 33.72 15.21
CA ALA A 1174 22.53 32.58 14.38
C ALA A 1174 23.51 31.44 14.62
N GLU A 1175 22.99 30.25 14.93
CA GLU A 1175 23.77 29.01 15.02
C GLU A 1175 23.69 28.30 13.67
N ILE A 1176 24.82 28.06 13.03
CA ILE A 1176 24.87 27.28 11.79
C ILE A 1176 24.84 25.80 12.16
N ILE A 1177 23.73 25.13 11.83
CA ILE A 1177 23.51 23.71 12.14
C ILE A 1177 24.06 22.81 11.02
N ALA A 1178 24.02 23.28 9.78
CA ALA A 1178 24.68 22.66 8.63
C ALA A 1178 24.88 23.71 7.52
N ASP A 1179 26.10 23.86 7.01
CA ASP A 1179 26.41 24.69 5.84
C ASP A 1179 26.90 23.78 4.71
N GLU A 1180 25.95 23.30 3.91
CA GLU A 1180 26.17 22.27 2.89
C GLU A 1180 25.88 22.84 1.50
N PRO A 1181 26.51 22.31 0.43
CA PRO A 1181 26.38 22.89 -0.91
C PRO A 1181 24.95 22.99 -1.46
N LEU A 1182 24.00 22.22 -0.94
CA LEU A 1182 22.60 22.22 -1.38
C LEU A 1182 21.62 22.75 -0.31
N TYR A 1183 22.07 22.91 0.93
CA TYR A 1183 21.21 23.36 2.02
C TYR A 1183 22.01 24.07 3.11
N LEU A 1184 21.45 25.14 3.65
CA LEU A 1184 21.98 25.86 4.80
C LEU A 1184 20.94 25.77 5.91
N HIS A 1185 21.24 25.04 6.99
CA HIS A 1185 20.40 24.94 8.18
C HIS A 1185 20.94 25.88 9.24
N VAL A 1186 20.09 26.77 9.73
CA VAL A 1186 20.46 27.81 10.68
C VAL A 1186 19.37 27.96 11.72
N ARG A 1187 19.76 28.18 12.97
CA ARG A 1187 18.83 28.61 14.02
C ARG A 1187 19.04 30.10 14.23
N LEU A 1188 18.03 30.89 13.93
CA LEU A 1188 18.08 32.35 14.11
C LEU A 1188 17.52 32.69 15.50
N ASN A 1189 18.19 33.61 16.19
CA ASN A 1189 17.86 34.09 17.52
C ASN A 1189 17.66 35.63 17.50
N GLY A 1190 16.75 36.12 16.64
CA GLY A 1190 16.34 37.53 16.63
C GLY A 1190 15.07 37.79 17.42
N LYS A 1191 14.56 39.02 17.32
CA LYS A 1191 13.29 39.41 17.97
C LYS A 1191 12.08 38.90 17.19
N LYS A 1192 12.16 38.83 15.86
CA LYS A 1192 11.06 38.39 14.97
C LYS A 1192 11.35 37.03 14.34
N LEU A 1193 12.52 36.86 13.74
CA LEU A 1193 13.04 35.59 13.22
C LEU A 1193 13.71 34.82 14.34
N LYS A 1194 12.91 34.00 15.02
CA LYS A 1194 13.37 33.08 16.06
C LYS A 1194 12.99 31.63 15.75
N GLY A 1195 13.96 30.73 15.92
CA GLY A 1195 13.79 29.28 15.75
C GLY A 1195 14.63 28.72 14.60
N LEU A 1196 14.34 27.48 14.21
CA LEU A 1196 15.04 26.80 13.13
C LEU A 1196 14.58 27.30 11.75
N PHE A 1197 15.52 27.49 10.85
CA PHE A 1197 15.27 27.81 9.44
C PHE A 1197 16.22 27.02 8.54
N TYR A 1198 15.83 26.84 7.28
CA TYR A 1198 16.72 26.26 6.29
C TYR A 1198 16.53 26.90 4.92
N PHE A 1199 17.63 27.00 4.19
CA PHE A 1199 17.68 27.34 2.77
C PHE A 1199 17.95 26.05 1.99
N ARG A 1200 17.30 25.84 0.85
CA ARG A 1200 17.56 24.70 -0.04
C ARG A 1200 17.63 25.13 -1.50
N ARG A 1201 18.58 24.59 -2.26
CA ARG A 1201 18.66 24.77 -3.73
C ARG A 1201 18.75 23.45 -4.48
N THR A 1202 18.48 23.48 -5.78
CA THR A 1202 18.34 22.28 -6.64
C THR A 1202 19.68 21.73 -7.14
N SER A 1203 20.70 22.58 -7.28
CA SER A 1203 22.07 22.23 -7.66
C SER A 1203 23.07 23.14 -6.93
N ARG A 1204 24.36 22.79 -6.93
CA ARG A 1204 25.40 23.58 -6.26
C ARG A 1204 25.61 24.96 -6.89
N ASP A 1205 25.28 25.10 -8.17
CA ASP A 1205 25.44 26.34 -8.94
C ASP A 1205 24.14 27.14 -9.06
N ALA A 1206 23.04 26.63 -8.51
CA ALA A 1206 21.80 27.41 -8.44
C ALA A 1206 21.99 28.58 -7.46
N GLU A 1207 21.86 29.79 -7.98
CA GLU A 1207 21.83 31.02 -7.18
C GLU A 1207 20.51 31.16 -6.41
N PHE A 1208 19.46 30.46 -6.87
CA PHE A 1208 18.14 30.44 -6.22
C PHE A 1208 18.04 29.35 -5.15
N TRP A 1209 17.71 29.81 -3.95
CA TRP A 1209 17.40 29.01 -2.78
C TRP A 1209 15.92 29.18 -2.40
N ILE A 1210 15.41 28.21 -1.64
CA ILE A 1210 14.11 28.27 -1.01
C ILE A 1210 14.35 28.38 0.49
N PHE A 1211 14.01 29.53 1.07
CA PHE A 1211 14.07 29.81 2.50
C PHE A 1211 12.79 29.34 3.18
N LYS A 1212 12.91 28.54 4.24
CA LYS A 1212 11.78 27.97 4.99
C LYS A 1212 12.04 28.00 6.48
N LYS A 1213 10.95 28.13 7.25
CA LYS A 1213 10.97 27.88 8.69
C LYS A 1213 11.00 26.37 8.95
N GLY A 1214 12.00 25.91 9.68
CA GLY A 1214 12.13 24.52 10.14
C GLY A 1214 11.29 24.27 11.40
N MET A 1215 10.89 23.02 11.61
CA MET A 1215 10.30 22.58 12.88
C MET A 1215 11.45 22.39 13.89
N GLU A 1216 11.33 22.90 15.12
CA GLU A 1216 12.41 22.88 16.12
C GLU A 1216 12.87 21.47 16.55
N SER A 1217 12.16 20.41 16.13
CA SER A 1217 12.49 19.00 16.36
C SER A 1217 13.15 18.33 15.15
N PHE A 1218 14.24 18.93 14.63
CA PHE A 1218 15.06 18.34 13.57
C PHE A 1218 16.32 17.66 14.11
#